data_AF-A0A366HIY4-F1
#
_entry.id   AF-A0A366HIY4-F1
#
_cell.length_a   1.000
_cell.length_b   1.000
_cell.length_c   1.000
_cell.angle_alpha   90.00
_cell.angle_beta   90.00
_cell.angle_gamma   90.00
#
_symmetry.space_group_name_H-M   'P 1'
#
loop_
_entity.id
_entity.type
_entity.pdbx_description
1 polymer ?
#
loop_
_entity_poly.entity_id
_entity_poly.type
_entity_poly.pdbx_seq_one_letter_code
_entity_poly.pdbx_strand_id
1 'polypeptide(L)'
;MTTMDNNFPLKFGDTEQYELSEAAFQHILWGDTVIRPVSTLGGRIQETVLSGGLHTYEGWKKFVALHHNVVHLLQFQAGVHDAWYFARELQNGVITLKIPRRLFTGNAASITRQPDNYYKSGYLWKTLFPTIYKETEILRIIQEALSNIDREDSRPPTDEQPAGVFYGYAAVDDPITAIKIRIQVRGNQILSAFPAWEQPSSGNNGKPYSHAQSIGFQMAESTLDYDKFFSAYGPVFPNNSFKFPVLLEQTPEFIKSRQLKSRGQRGSSARAARLKVLRKYAGKASPLDLDKIDVYLANYTCAKDPFGVQRGIYEHYLAFIDKSLAAFNSAQVMENVAECLWVLAFCDNRFKTRRAVVAIVRFLRMAIVHAGGLNTLMFKRLLGKMVSIALSHHDASALKDVLAALATSPSRAALYTEFDLNPFVKTNDTEGLMIIGRPAIEIDLTTEHLLEFIAFNFGENYLTYFSKAQRLAMARGIINAPNLHRLAEDVMSQFAGSDFDFFMPDKLNLSQLTMRTLPNEDDLLTITRDHGRMMIMLRQRIVLEDPAAYATEPDFSQAGTRAHFELMRQKHKHYLVRIKHEAMLNSVKHFADTVGYGQLSNACQAAIDRLPHERIPLPKSIPDYIDSWRNKASVDDVDLNQQIEQCFGTN
;
A
#
# COMPACT_ATOMS: atom_id res chain seq x y z
N MET A 1 4.98 24.06 31.15
CA MET A 1 4.06 22.94 31.41
C MET A 1 3.26 23.30 32.65
N THR A 2 2.05 23.81 32.47
CA THR A 2 1.05 23.95 33.53
C THR A 2 0.18 22.69 33.45
N THR A 3 0.43 21.74 34.34
CA THR A 3 -0.42 20.58 34.57
C THR A 3 -1.78 21.09 35.06
N MET A 4 -2.89 20.61 34.49
CA MET A 4 -4.17 20.73 35.15
C MET A 4 -4.11 19.86 36.41
N ASP A 5 -4.47 20.43 37.57
CA ASP A 5 -4.62 19.67 38.82
C ASP A 5 -5.87 18.78 38.70
N ASN A 6 -5.72 17.65 38.00
CA ASN A 6 -6.70 16.58 38.01
C ASN A 6 -6.49 15.76 39.29
N ASN A 7 -7.49 15.71 40.17
CA ASN A 7 -7.46 14.85 41.35
C ASN A 7 -7.68 13.39 40.92
N PHE A 8 -6.59 12.62 40.83
CA PHE A 8 -6.65 11.19 40.54
C PHE A 8 -7.02 10.34 41.77
N PRO A 9 -7.69 9.18 41.60
CA PRO A 9 -8.14 8.61 40.34
C PRO A 9 -9.36 9.34 39.75
N LEU A 10 -9.36 9.53 38.43
CA LEU A 10 -10.50 10.07 37.70
C LEU A 10 -11.55 8.97 37.51
N LYS A 11 -12.83 9.31 37.67
CA LYS A 11 -13.93 8.34 37.53
C LYS A 11 -14.65 8.48 36.20
N PHE A 12 -15.08 7.36 35.64
CA PHE A 12 -15.67 7.25 34.32
C PHE A 12 -16.86 6.29 34.26
N GLY A 13 -17.65 6.42 33.19
CA GLY A 13 -18.88 5.65 32.93
C GLY A 13 -20.12 6.31 33.53
N ASP A 14 -21.30 5.86 33.13
CA ASP A 14 -22.58 6.49 33.52
C ASP A 14 -22.84 6.45 35.03
N THR A 15 -22.22 5.51 35.74
CA THR A 15 -22.32 5.35 37.19
C THR A 15 -20.99 5.57 37.90
N GLU A 16 -20.02 6.24 37.24
CA GLU A 16 -18.67 6.48 37.78
C GLU A 16 -17.94 5.21 38.26
N GLN A 17 -18.24 4.08 37.62
CA GLN A 17 -17.83 2.75 38.05
C GLN A 17 -16.41 2.37 37.61
N TYR A 18 -15.76 3.15 36.73
CA TYR A 18 -14.41 2.90 36.26
C TYR A 18 -13.44 3.98 36.73
N GLU A 19 -12.22 3.59 37.11
CA GLU A 19 -11.20 4.49 37.67
C GLU A 19 -9.95 4.52 36.79
N LEU A 20 -9.49 5.72 36.43
CA LEU A 20 -8.22 5.95 35.75
C LEU A 20 -7.22 6.56 36.75
N SER A 21 -6.12 5.85 37.01
CA SER A 21 -5.01 6.38 37.81
C SER A 21 -4.14 7.35 37.01
N GLU A 22 -3.38 8.20 37.70
CA GLU A 22 -2.40 9.09 37.06
C GLU A 22 -1.40 8.30 36.22
N ALA A 23 -0.88 7.19 36.76
CA ALA A 23 0.08 6.33 36.05
C ALA A 23 -0.50 5.76 34.75
N ALA A 24 -1.75 5.30 34.76
CA ALA A 24 -2.42 4.81 33.56
C ALA A 24 -2.68 5.93 32.54
N PHE A 25 -2.97 7.15 33.02
CA PHE A 25 -3.12 8.29 32.12
C PHE A 25 -1.78 8.69 31.48
N GLN A 26 -0.69 8.74 32.23
CA GLN A 26 0.65 8.98 31.69
C GLN A 26 1.08 7.89 30.69
N HIS A 27 0.72 6.62 30.94
CA HIS A 27 0.89 5.52 29.99
C HIS A 27 0.16 5.76 28.66
N ILE A 28 -1.09 6.25 28.70
CA ILE A 28 -1.86 6.61 27.50
C ILE A 28 -1.17 7.75 26.73
N LEU A 29 -0.77 8.80 27.45
CA LEU A 29 -0.20 10.02 26.85
C LEU A 29 1.19 9.78 26.26
N TRP A 30 2.12 9.24 27.04
CA TRP A 30 3.55 9.21 26.68
C TRP A 30 4.05 7.83 26.29
N GLY A 31 3.33 6.78 26.67
CA GLY A 31 3.80 5.41 26.55
C GLY A 31 4.89 5.04 27.55
N ASP A 32 5.10 3.74 27.69
CA ASP A 32 6.13 3.19 28.56
C ASP A 32 7.35 2.80 27.74
N THR A 33 8.52 3.09 28.30
CA THR A 33 9.80 2.73 27.70
C THR A 33 10.65 1.91 28.66
N VAL A 34 11.56 1.13 28.10
CA VAL A 34 12.59 0.39 28.85
C VAL A 34 13.90 0.41 28.09
N ILE A 35 15.02 0.37 28.80
CA ILE A 35 16.35 0.30 28.21
C ILE A 35 16.73 -1.17 28.00
N ARG A 36 17.12 -1.52 26.77
CA ARG A 36 17.58 -2.86 26.40
C ARG A 36 19.01 -2.81 25.87
N PRO A 37 19.90 -3.73 26.28
CA PRO A 37 21.21 -3.88 25.64
C PRO A 37 21.06 -4.51 24.25
N VAL A 38 21.69 -3.89 23.24
CA VAL A 38 21.71 -4.37 21.85
C VAL A 38 23.14 -4.57 21.42
N SER A 39 23.46 -5.77 20.93
CA SER A 39 24.75 -6.06 20.33
C SER A 39 24.81 -5.48 18.92
N THR A 40 25.79 -4.63 18.67
CA THR A 40 26.13 -4.11 17.35
C THR A 40 27.53 -4.58 16.96
N LEU A 41 27.91 -4.41 15.69
CA LEU A 41 29.26 -4.74 15.19
C LEU A 41 30.38 -4.01 15.95
N GLY A 42 30.08 -2.88 16.61
CA GLY A 42 31.03 -2.09 17.40
C GLY A 42 30.94 -2.27 18.92
N GLY A 43 30.10 -3.18 19.43
CA GLY A 43 29.92 -3.44 20.87
C GLY A 43 28.46 -3.43 21.33
N ARG A 44 28.25 -3.50 22.65
CA ARG A 44 26.92 -3.40 23.27
C ARG A 44 26.52 -1.95 23.46
N ILE A 45 25.43 -1.53 22.82
CA ILE A 45 24.81 -0.22 23.05
C ILE A 45 23.53 -0.39 23.86
N GLN A 46 23.11 0.66 24.56
CA GLN A 46 21.80 0.72 25.20
C GLN A 46 20.81 1.38 24.25
N GLU A 47 19.68 0.72 23.98
CA GLU A 47 18.60 1.23 23.14
C GLU A 47 17.33 1.32 23.97
N THR A 48 16.68 2.49 23.97
CA THR A 48 15.37 2.70 24.59
C THR A 48 14.29 2.11 23.68
N VAL A 49 13.40 1.27 24.21
CA VAL A 49 12.35 0.61 23.41
C VAL A 49 11.00 0.69 24.11
N LEU A 50 9.91 0.63 23.35
CA LEU A 50 8.54 0.65 23.86
C LEU A 50 8.22 -0.65 24.61
N SER A 51 7.85 -0.54 25.88
CA SER A 51 7.38 -1.64 26.73
C SER A 51 5.87 -1.71 26.87
N GLY A 52 5.16 -0.61 26.58
CA GLY A 52 3.71 -0.45 26.69
C GLY A 52 3.31 0.94 26.21
N GLY A 53 2.00 1.22 26.07
CA GLY A 53 1.46 2.56 25.79
C GLY A 53 2.02 3.22 24.54
N LEU A 54 1.76 4.51 24.31
CA LEU A 54 2.04 5.31 23.09
C LEU A 54 0.82 5.44 22.18
N HIS A 55 -0.08 6.34 22.58
CA HIS A 55 -1.35 6.58 21.88
C HIS A 55 -1.55 8.07 21.52
N THR A 56 -0.53 8.92 21.68
CA THR A 56 -0.59 10.33 21.25
C THR A 56 0.55 10.67 20.30
N TYR A 57 0.33 11.68 19.46
CA TYR A 57 1.36 12.18 18.55
C TYR A 57 2.52 12.86 19.31
N GLU A 58 2.25 13.57 20.41
CA GLU A 58 3.30 14.15 21.25
C GLU A 58 4.19 13.09 21.92
N GLY A 59 3.58 12.00 22.41
CA GLY A 59 4.32 10.83 22.89
C GLY A 59 5.21 10.25 21.80
N TRP A 60 4.69 10.10 20.59
CA TRP A 60 5.48 9.62 19.45
C TRP A 60 6.65 10.54 19.12
N LYS A 61 6.46 11.86 19.03
CA LYS A 61 7.55 12.82 18.77
C LYS A 61 8.67 12.73 19.81
N LYS A 62 8.32 12.62 21.10
CA LYS A 62 9.31 12.45 22.17
C LYS A 62 10.06 11.14 22.03
N PHE A 63 9.36 10.05 21.71
CA PHE A 63 9.97 8.73 21.56
C PHE A 63 10.90 8.65 20.34
N VAL A 64 10.45 9.11 19.16
CA VAL A 64 11.27 9.05 17.93
C VAL A 64 12.50 9.95 18.00
N ALA A 65 12.45 11.03 18.79
CA ALA A 65 13.62 11.88 19.03
C ALA A 65 14.78 11.15 19.74
N LEU A 66 14.52 10.01 20.39
CA LEU A 66 15.55 9.12 20.96
C LEU A 66 16.23 8.23 19.90
N HIS A 67 15.72 8.22 18.67
CA HIS A 67 16.13 7.34 17.58
C HIS A 67 16.45 8.13 16.30
N HIS A 68 17.50 8.96 16.33
CA HIS A 68 17.85 9.88 15.24
C HIS A 68 18.01 9.23 13.84
N ASN A 69 18.35 7.93 13.76
CA ASN A 69 18.49 7.20 12.51
C ASN A 69 17.19 6.49 12.06
N VAL A 70 16.07 6.71 12.75
CA VAL A 70 14.73 6.27 12.37
C VAL A 70 13.95 7.48 11.87
N VAL A 71 13.85 7.61 10.55
CA VAL A 71 13.27 8.80 9.89
C VAL A 71 11.93 8.51 9.25
N HIS A 72 11.19 9.55 8.85
CA HIS A 72 9.95 9.33 8.12
C HIS A 72 10.24 8.61 6.78
N LEU A 73 9.29 7.79 6.31
CA LEU A 73 9.45 7.02 5.08
C LEU A 73 9.77 7.93 3.88
N LEU A 74 9.28 9.16 3.83
CA LEU A 74 9.63 10.12 2.76
C LEU A 74 11.13 10.50 2.73
N GLN A 75 11.79 10.53 3.89
CA GLN A 75 13.21 10.85 4.04
C GLN A 75 14.13 9.62 3.98
N PHE A 76 13.57 8.43 4.19
CA PHE A 76 14.35 7.21 4.30
C PHE A 76 15.18 6.93 3.05
N GLN A 77 16.47 6.68 3.28
CA GLN A 77 17.47 6.33 2.27
C GLN A 77 18.18 5.05 2.72
N ALA A 78 18.07 4.02 1.88
CA ALA A 78 18.70 2.74 2.13
C ALA A 78 20.23 2.88 2.18
N GLY A 79 20.84 2.37 3.24
CA GLY A 79 22.29 2.45 3.49
C GLY A 79 22.75 3.72 4.22
N VAL A 80 21.84 4.66 4.49
CA VAL A 80 22.11 5.86 5.32
C VAL A 80 21.36 5.78 6.65
N HIS A 81 20.06 5.50 6.57
CA HIS A 81 19.19 5.38 7.73
C HIS A 81 19.01 3.93 8.15
N ASP A 82 18.77 3.69 9.44
CA ASP A 82 18.63 2.34 9.97
C ASP A 82 17.25 1.74 9.68
N ALA A 83 16.21 2.55 9.81
CA ALA A 83 14.82 2.17 9.60
C ALA A 83 13.96 3.40 9.31
N TRP A 84 12.69 3.17 9.00
CA TRP A 84 11.73 4.25 8.76
C TRP A 84 10.51 4.17 9.66
N TYR A 85 9.68 5.21 9.68
CA TYR A 85 8.32 5.15 10.17
C TYR A 85 7.37 5.77 9.15
N PHE A 86 6.09 5.42 9.21
CA PHE A 86 5.07 5.99 8.33
C PHE A 86 3.86 6.38 9.17
N ALA A 87 3.39 7.62 9.02
CA ALA A 87 2.24 8.14 9.74
C ALA A 87 1.20 8.68 8.75
N ARG A 88 -0.06 8.32 8.94
CA ARG A 88 -1.18 8.80 8.14
C ARG A 88 -2.37 9.12 9.02
N GLU A 89 -2.95 10.28 8.80
CA GLU A 89 -4.17 10.75 9.43
C GLU A 89 -5.40 10.19 8.70
N LEU A 90 -6.32 9.58 9.45
CA LEU A 90 -7.63 9.18 8.94
C LEU A 90 -8.58 10.39 8.98
N GLN A 91 -9.71 10.30 8.28
CA GLN A 91 -10.62 11.44 8.17
C GLN A 91 -11.17 11.93 9.51
N ASN A 92 -11.35 11.04 10.49
CA ASN A 92 -11.75 11.39 11.85
C ASN A 92 -10.56 11.89 12.73
N GLY A 93 -9.42 12.21 12.12
CA GLY A 93 -8.20 12.68 12.77
C GLY A 93 -7.34 11.57 13.40
N VAL A 94 -7.84 10.34 13.53
CA VAL A 94 -7.04 9.24 14.12
C VAL A 94 -5.80 8.98 13.29
N ILE A 95 -4.65 8.86 13.94
CA ILE A 95 -3.38 8.64 13.23
C ILE A 95 -3.05 7.15 13.24
N THR A 96 -2.83 6.60 12.06
CA THR A 96 -2.20 5.28 11.89
C THR A 96 -0.70 5.46 11.77
N LEU A 97 0.05 4.85 12.69
CA LEU A 97 1.49 4.97 12.80
C LEU A 97 2.14 3.60 12.62
N LYS A 98 3.07 3.47 11.69
CA LYS A 98 3.88 2.26 11.47
C LYS A 98 5.29 2.50 11.96
N ILE A 99 5.77 1.66 12.87
CA ILE A 99 7.11 1.78 13.44
C ILE A 99 7.87 0.45 13.42
N PRO A 100 9.21 0.47 13.40
CA PRO A 100 10.02 -0.75 13.36
C PRO A 100 9.78 -1.63 14.59
N ARG A 101 9.62 -2.95 14.39
CA ARG A 101 9.46 -3.94 15.47
C ARG A 101 10.62 -3.92 16.46
N ARG A 102 11.83 -3.59 16.01
CA ARG A 102 13.01 -3.50 16.87
C ARG A 102 12.86 -2.49 18.01
N LEU A 103 11.99 -1.48 17.83
CA LEU A 103 11.69 -0.43 18.82
C LEU A 103 10.67 -0.87 19.89
N PHE A 104 10.36 -2.17 20.00
CA PHE A 104 9.48 -2.73 21.01
C PHE A 104 10.17 -3.82 21.83
N THR A 105 9.70 -4.01 23.06
CA THR A 105 9.93 -5.25 23.83
C THR A 105 9.14 -6.42 23.25
N GLY A 106 9.53 -7.65 23.58
CA GLY A 106 8.84 -8.86 23.11
C GLY A 106 7.34 -8.88 23.45
N ASN A 107 6.97 -8.46 24.66
CA ASN A 107 5.59 -8.42 25.14
C ASN A 107 4.76 -7.33 24.44
N ALA A 108 5.27 -6.09 24.39
CA ALA A 108 4.60 -4.99 23.67
C ALA A 108 4.39 -5.33 22.19
N ALA A 109 5.41 -5.94 21.59
CA ALA A 109 5.38 -6.36 20.20
C ALA A 109 4.46 -7.56 19.95
N SER A 110 4.05 -8.31 20.98
CA SER A 110 3.09 -9.41 20.89
C SER A 110 1.66 -8.87 20.93
N ILE A 111 1.37 -7.95 21.85
CA ILE A 111 0.04 -7.32 21.98
C ILE A 111 -0.31 -6.52 20.72
N THR A 112 0.65 -5.80 20.17
CA THR A 112 0.47 -4.99 18.95
C THR A 112 0.23 -5.86 17.70
N ARG A 113 0.51 -7.17 17.74
CA ARG A 113 0.14 -8.10 16.66
C ARG A 113 -1.35 -8.45 16.66
N GLN A 114 -2.12 -8.14 17.70
CA GLN A 114 -3.55 -8.45 17.78
C GLN A 114 -4.36 -7.19 17.46
N PRO A 115 -4.64 -6.92 16.17
CA PRO A 115 -5.62 -7.70 15.40
C PRO A 115 -5.10 -8.35 14.11
N ASP A 116 -3.83 -8.21 13.77
CA ASP A 116 -3.21 -8.82 12.58
C ASP A 116 -2.16 -9.87 13.02
N ASN A 117 -2.64 -11.00 13.56
CA ASN A 117 -1.82 -12.13 14.06
C ASN A 117 -0.78 -12.64 13.03
N TYR A 118 -0.92 -12.21 11.78
CA TYR A 118 -0.20 -12.68 10.63
C TYR A 118 0.99 -11.79 10.23
N TYR A 119 1.29 -10.70 10.95
CA TYR A 119 2.26 -9.70 10.49
C TYR A 119 3.73 -9.94 10.96
N LYS A 120 4.61 -10.31 10.01
CA LYS A 120 6.08 -10.49 10.19
C LYS A 120 6.92 -9.53 9.30
N SER A 121 6.48 -8.31 9.02
CA SER A 121 7.23 -7.40 8.11
C SER A 121 8.45 -6.69 8.73
N GLY A 122 8.78 -6.98 10.00
CA GLY A 122 9.74 -6.17 10.75
C GLY A 122 9.20 -4.82 11.22
N TYR A 123 7.94 -4.47 10.92
CA TYR A 123 7.24 -3.26 11.37
C TYR A 123 5.92 -3.61 12.06
N LEU A 124 5.48 -2.77 13.00
CA LEU A 124 4.21 -2.89 13.72
C LEU A 124 3.43 -1.59 13.61
N TRP A 125 2.12 -1.71 13.57
CA TRP A 125 1.24 -0.56 13.52
C TRP A 125 0.82 -0.14 14.94
N LYS A 126 0.62 1.16 15.19
CA LYS A 126 -0.08 1.78 16.32
C LYS A 126 -1.13 2.76 15.84
N THR A 127 -2.12 3.02 16.68
CA THR A 127 -3.12 4.07 16.49
C THR A 127 -2.91 5.14 17.55
N LEU A 128 -2.97 6.40 17.13
CA LEU A 128 -2.84 7.56 18.00
C LEU A 128 -4.10 8.42 17.92
N PHE A 129 -4.42 9.10 19.02
CA PHE A 129 -5.44 10.14 19.05
C PHE A 129 -5.11 11.26 18.04
N PRO A 130 -6.14 11.98 17.56
CA PRO A 130 -5.97 13.16 16.71
C PRO A 130 -4.94 14.15 17.26
N THR A 131 -4.17 14.76 16.36
CA THR A 131 -3.13 15.73 16.73
C THR A 131 -3.67 16.93 17.51
N ILE A 132 -4.93 17.28 17.26
CA ILE A 132 -5.65 18.38 17.91
C ILE A 132 -6.13 18.05 19.32
N TYR A 133 -6.17 16.77 19.73
CA TYR A 133 -6.66 16.37 21.04
C TYR A 133 -5.61 16.63 22.12
N LYS A 134 -5.99 17.38 23.15
CA LYS A 134 -5.20 17.54 24.38
C LYS A 134 -5.71 16.57 25.43
N GLU A 135 -5.09 16.64 26.61
CA GLU A 135 -5.43 15.78 27.76
C GLU A 135 -6.93 15.79 28.09
N THR A 136 -7.55 16.97 28.10
CA THR A 136 -8.99 17.15 28.35
C THR A 136 -9.88 16.45 27.33
N GLU A 137 -9.55 16.58 26.04
CA GLU A 137 -10.31 15.97 24.95
C GLU A 137 -10.16 14.44 24.98
N ILE A 138 -8.97 13.93 25.31
CA ILE A 138 -8.75 12.49 25.48
C ILE A 138 -9.63 11.95 26.62
N LEU A 139 -9.64 12.61 27.78
CA LEU A 139 -10.48 12.21 28.91
C LEU A 139 -11.97 12.25 28.55
N ARG A 140 -12.44 13.32 27.89
CA ARG A 140 -13.83 13.43 27.40
C ARG A 140 -14.21 12.27 26.48
N ILE A 141 -13.34 11.94 25.53
CA ILE A 141 -13.59 10.87 24.55
C ILE A 141 -13.61 9.48 25.22
N ILE A 142 -12.79 9.26 26.26
CA ILE A 142 -12.85 8.03 27.06
C ILE A 142 -14.20 7.93 27.78
N GLN A 143 -14.68 9.03 28.37
CA GLN A 143 -16.00 9.07 29.00
C GLN A 143 -17.12 8.75 28.01
N GLU A 144 -17.16 9.44 26.87
CA GLU A 144 -18.18 9.21 25.83
C GLU A 144 -18.17 7.77 25.33
N ALA A 145 -16.99 7.20 25.10
CA ALA A 145 -16.87 5.81 24.67
C ALA A 145 -17.40 4.82 25.73
N LEU A 146 -17.22 5.09 27.02
CA LEU A 146 -17.76 4.26 28.10
C LEU A 146 -19.28 4.39 28.27
N SER A 147 -19.87 5.52 27.88
CA SER A 147 -21.33 5.68 27.79
C SER A 147 -21.91 5.00 26.55
N ASN A 148 -21.12 4.87 25.47
CA ASN A 148 -21.53 4.31 24.18
C ASN A 148 -20.81 2.99 23.85
N ILE A 149 -20.88 2.02 24.78
CA ILE A 149 -20.22 0.72 24.63
C ILE A 149 -20.90 -0.13 23.55
N ASP A 150 -20.10 -0.62 22.62
CA ASP A 150 -20.46 -1.69 21.69
C ASP A 150 -20.61 -3.00 22.47
N ARG A 151 -21.85 -3.43 22.67
CA ARG A 151 -22.16 -4.61 23.49
C ARG A 151 -21.77 -5.92 22.80
N GLU A 152 -21.61 -5.91 21.48
CA GLU A 152 -21.28 -7.10 20.69
C GLU A 152 -19.76 -7.31 20.56
N ASP A 153 -19.00 -6.21 20.49
CA ASP A 153 -17.55 -6.25 20.31
C ASP A 153 -16.78 -6.22 21.65
N SER A 154 -17.45 -5.82 22.74
CA SER A 154 -16.85 -5.71 24.08
C SER A 154 -16.87 -7.00 24.88
N ARG A 155 -15.83 -7.19 25.69
CA ARG A 155 -15.75 -8.23 26.72
C ARG A 155 -15.56 -7.59 28.10
N PRO A 156 -16.61 -7.49 28.93
CA PRO A 156 -16.48 -6.98 30.29
C PRO A 156 -15.60 -7.89 31.16
N PRO A 157 -14.96 -7.33 32.21
CA PRO A 157 -14.26 -8.13 33.21
C PRO A 157 -15.27 -8.95 34.03
N THR A 158 -14.86 -10.16 34.43
CA THR A 158 -15.63 -11.05 35.33
C THR A 158 -14.75 -11.47 36.51
N ASP A 159 -15.34 -12.04 37.56
CA ASP A 159 -14.58 -12.55 38.72
C ASP A 159 -13.53 -13.61 38.31
N GLU A 160 -13.85 -14.41 37.29
CA GLU A 160 -12.99 -15.45 36.74
C GLU A 160 -11.95 -14.91 35.73
N GLN A 161 -12.33 -13.88 34.96
CA GLN A 161 -11.47 -13.19 34.00
C GLN A 161 -11.46 -11.69 34.33
N PRO A 162 -10.59 -11.25 35.26
CA PRO A 162 -10.61 -9.87 35.75
C PRO A 162 -10.16 -8.86 34.69
N ALA A 163 -9.55 -9.31 33.59
CA ALA A 163 -9.16 -8.46 32.46
C ALA A 163 -10.30 -8.35 31.42
N GLY A 164 -10.77 -7.13 31.18
CA GLY A 164 -11.79 -6.80 30.19
C GLY A 164 -11.25 -5.91 29.06
N VAL A 165 -11.96 -5.89 27.94
CA VAL A 165 -11.73 -4.98 26.82
C VAL A 165 -13.07 -4.44 26.37
N PHE A 166 -13.27 -3.13 26.52
CA PHE A 166 -14.42 -2.43 25.95
C PHE A 166 -14.05 -1.81 24.60
N TYR A 167 -15.01 -1.81 23.70
CA TYR A 167 -15.02 -0.96 22.53
C TYR A 167 -16.20 -0.01 22.65
N GLY A 168 -15.94 1.28 22.49
CA GLY A 168 -16.96 2.30 22.59
C GLY A 168 -16.80 3.35 21.49
N TYR A 169 -17.87 4.09 21.22
CA TYR A 169 -17.88 5.13 20.20
C TYR A 169 -17.96 6.52 20.84
N ALA A 170 -17.19 7.46 20.31
CA ALA A 170 -17.15 8.84 20.79
C ALA A 170 -17.19 9.81 19.62
N ALA A 171 -17.50 11.09 19.89
CA ALA A 171 -17.71 12.11 18.86
C ALA A 171 -18.70 11.67 17.76
N VAL A 172 -19.76 10.97 18.16
CA VAL A 172 -20.77 10.34 17.27
C VAL A 172 -21.83 11.32 16.77
N ASP A 173 -21.72 12.61 17.12
CA ASP A 173 -22.60 13.67 16.65
C ASP A 173 -22.43 14.00 15.15
N ASP A 174 -21.25 13.71 14.60
CA ASP A 174 -20.93 13.88 13.18
C ASP A 174 -20.32 12.56 12.65
N PRO A 175 -20.89 11.99 11.57
CA PRO A 175 -20.32 10.83 10.88
C PRO A 175 -18.83 10.95 10.56
N ILE A 176 -18.33 12.14 10.23
CA ILE A 176 -16.94 12.38 9.85
C ILE A 176 -16.00 12.27 11.05
N THR A 177 -16.45 12.71 12.23
CA THR A 177 -15.63 12.77 13.44
C THR A 177 -15.77 11.58 14.36
N ALA A 178 -16.69 10.66 14.08
CA ALA A 178 -16.91 9.50 14.94
C ALA A 178 -15.65 8.64 15.06
N ILE A 179 -15.28 8.30 16.30
CA ILE A 179 -14.09 7.51 16.62
C ILE A 179 -14.51 6.29 17.43
N LYS A 180 -13.97 5.12 17.07
CA LYS A 180 -14.04 3.92 17.90
C LYS A 180 -12.82 3.88 18.83
N ILE A 181 -13.05 3.76 20.13
CA ILE A 181 -12.04 3.69 21.17
C ILE A 181 -12.01 2.28 21.76
N ARG A 182 -10.82 1.74 21.95
CA ARG A 182 -10.58 0.51 22.72
C ARG A 182 -10.12 0.90 24.11
N ILE A 183 -10.76 0.34 25.13
CA ILE A 183 -10.46 0.59 26.54
C ILE A 183 -10.14 -0.75 27.22
N GLN A 184 -8.95 -0.85 27.79
CA GLN A 184 -8.49 -2.04 28.50
C GLN A 184 -8.69 -1.82 30.00
N VAL A 185 -9.36 -2.76 30.66
CA VAL A 185 -9.68 -2.67 32.08
C VAL A 185 -9.24 -3.91 32.86
N ARG A 186 -9.00 -3.76 34.15
CA ARG A 186 -8.91 -4.86 35.11
C ARG A 186 -9.80 -4.57 36.32
N GLY A 187 -10.87 -5.35 36.49
CA GLY A 187 -11.94 -4.98 37.43
C GLY A 187 -12.51 -3.60 37.07
N ASN A 188 -12.49 -2.67 38.00
CA ASN A 188 -12.90 -1.28 37.77
C ASN A 188 -11.77 -0.36 37.24
N GLN A 189 -10.52 -0.83 37.16
CA GLN A 189 -9.39 0.03 36.80
C GLN A 189 -9.17 0.09 35.28
N ILE A 190 -9.13 1.29 34.72
CA ILE A 190 -8.71 1.54 33.34
C ILE A 190 -7.17 1.47 33.29
N LEU A 191 -6.67 0.56 32.47
CA LEU A 191 -5.23 0.36 32.26
C LEU A 191 -4.70 1.14 31.05
N SER A 192 -5.50 1.23 30.00
CA SER A 192 -5.15 1.93 28.76
C SER A 192 -6.40 2.23 27.95
N ALA A 193 -6.38 3.31 27.17
CA ALA A 193 -7.44 3.67 26.23
C ALA A 193 -6.84 4.32 24.98
N PHE A 194 -7.28 3.92 23.80
CA PHE A 194 -6.73 4.40 22.54
C PHE A 194 -7.69 4.17 21.36
N PRO A 195 -7.57 4.93 20.25
CA PRO A 195 -8.37 4.69 19.06
C PRO A 195 -8.18 3.25 18.56
N ALA A 196 -9.26 2.54 18.29
CA ALA A 196 -9.21 1.17 17.79
C ALA A 196 -8.60 1.10 16.38
N TRP A 197 -8.14 -0.09 15.99
CA TRP A 197 -7.69 -0.36 14.62
C TRP A 197 -8.82 -0.22 13.61
N GLU A 198 -9.96 -0.81 13.93
CA GLU A 198 -11.16 -0.81 13.10
C GLU A 198 -11.97 0.45 13.39
N GLN A 199 -11.55 1.58 12.82
CA GLN A 199 -12.34 2.80 12.90
C GLN A 199 -13.70 2.60 12.20
N PRO A 200 -14.78 3.27 12.67
CA PRO A 200 -16.13 3.00 12.22
C PRO A 200 -16.32 3.35 10.73
N SER A 201 -17.14 2.55 10.05
CA SER A 201 -17.71 2.91 8.74
C SER A 201 -18.96 3.77 8.95
N SER A 202 -18.76 5.06 9.15
CA SER A 202 -19.84 6.02 9.39
C SER A 202 -20.37 6.68 8.10
N GLY A 203 -19.95 6.23 6.92
CA GLY A 203 -20.24 6.92 5.65
C GLY A 203 -19.28 8.09 5.38
N ASN A 204 -18.18 8.17 6.14
CA ASN A 204 -17.12 9.14 5.92
C ASN A 204 -16.37 8.86 4.59
N ASN A 205 -16.04 9.91 3.85
CA ASN A 205 -15.33 9.87 2.56
C ASN A 205 -13.82 9.56 2.68
N GLY A 206 -13.43 8.83 3.72
CA GLY A 206 -12.07 8.48 4.04
C GLY A 206 -12.07 7.02 4.42
N LYS A 207 -11.17 6.23 3.83
CA LYS A 207 -11.12 4.81 4.13
C LYS A 207 -10.66 4.62 5.59
N PRO A 208 -11.52 4.14 6.53
CA PRO A 208 -11.07 3.73 7.85
C PRO A 208 -9.98 2.67 7.69
N TYR A 209 -9.09 2.58 8.69
CA TYR A 209 -8.02 1.59 8.59
C TYR A 209 -8.60 0.20 8.40
N SER A 210 -8.20 -0.46 7.33
CA SER A 210 -8.58 -1.85 7.06
C SER A 210 -7.33 -2.71 6.91
N HIS A 211 -7.47 -4.00 7.17
CA HIS A 211 -6.39 -4.98 7.01
C HIS A 211 -5.74 -4.97 5.62
N ALA A 212 -6.44 -4.46 4.61
CA ALA A 212 -5.92 -4.21 3.28
C ALA A 212 -4.78 -3.17 3.24
N GLN A 213 -4.89 -2.12 4.05
CA GLN A 213 -3.89 -1.05 4.13
C GLN A 213 -2.64 -1.49 4.91
N SER A 214 -2.67 -2.63 5.59
CA SER A 214 -1.52 -3.07 6.39
C SER A 214 -0.30 -3.45 5.53
N ILE A 215 -0.51 -3.74 4.25
CA ILE A 215 0.52 -4.12 3.26
C ILE A 215 1.08 -2.89 2.54
N GLY A 216 0.25 -1.89 2.24
CA GLY A 216 0.63 -0.71 1.44
C GLY A 216 1.06 0.50 2.27
N PHE A 217 1.94 1.32 1.68
CA PHE A 217 2.45 2.56 2.26
C PHE A 217 2.32 3.69 1.25
N GLN A 218 1.11 3.87 0.73
CA GLN A 218 0.87 4.88 -0.28
C GLN A 218 0.94 6.27 0.35
N MET A 219 1.78 7.13 -0.23
CA MET A 219 1.81 8.54 0.08
C MET A 219 0.53 9.18 -0.45
N ALA A 220 -0.21 9.82 0.45
CA ALA A 220 -1.39 10.62 0.16
C ALA A 220 -1.29 11.96 0.89
N GLU A 221 -2.19 12.89 0.61
CA GLU A 221 -2.27 14.18 1.34
C GLU A 221 -2.51 13.99 2.85
N SER A 222 -3.18 12.89 3.22
CA SER A 222 -3.33 12.46 4.62
C SER A 222 -2.04 11.94 5.27
N THR A 223 -0.92 11.87 4.55
CA THR A 223 0.37 11.50 5.15
C THR A 223 0.81 12.64 6.07
N LEU A 224 1.10 12.33 7.32
CA LEU A 224 1.43 13.36 8.28
C LEU A 224 2.77 14.04 7.92
N ASP A 225 2.82 15.37 8.08
CA ASP A 225 3.95 16.21 7.72
C ASP A 225 4.35 16.16 6.23
N TYR A 226 3.45 15.75 5.32
CA TYR A 226 3.71 15.63 3.88
C TYR A 226 4.46 16.85 3.29
N ASP A 227 3.98 18.07 3.59
CA ASP A 227 4.57 19.31 3.08
C ASP A 227 5.92 19.68 3.69
N LYS A 228 6.30 19.09 4.83
CA LYS A 228 7.58 19.39 5.49
C LYS A 228 8.74 18.60 4.89
N PHE A 229 8.47 17.60 4.04
CA PHE A 229 9.47 16.65 3.57
C PHE A 229 10.05 16.94 2.18
N PHE A 230 9.89 18.17 1.66
CA PHE A 230 10.45 18.59 0.37
C PHE A 230 11.98 18.76 0.34
N SER A 231 12.69 18.56 1.45
CA SER A 231 14.16 18.55 1.47
C SER A 231 14.69 17.29 0.77
N ALA A 232 14.72 17.32 -0.56
CA ALA A 232 15.22 16.23 -1.38
C ALA A 232 16.75 16.31 -1.51
N TYR A 233 17.41 15.15 -1.46
CA TYR A 233 18.85 15.01 -1.59
C TYR A 233 19.24 14.67 -3.03
N GLY A 234 20.40 15.12 -3.49
CA GLY A 234 21.00 14.68 -4.76
C GLY A 234 21.19 15.81 -5.78
N PRO A 235 21.96 15.55 -6.86
CA PRO A 235 22.45 16.59 -7.74
C PRO A 235 21.37 17.30 -8.57
N VAL A 236 20.20 16.68 -8.73
CA VAL A 236 19.01 17.28 -9.40
C VAL A 236 18.19 18.19 -8.47
N PHE A 237 18.53 18.25 -7.18
CA PHE A 237 17.96 19.16 -6.19
C PHE A 237 19.02 20.12 -5.63
N PRO A 238 19.73 20.91 -6.45
CA PRO A 238 20.65 21.91 -5.91
C PRO A 238 19.88 22.89 -5.02
N ASN A 239 20.41 23.13 -3.82
CA ASN A 239 19.78 23.96 -2.78
C ASN A 239 18.34 23.53 -2.44
N ASN A 240 18.06 22.22 -2.39
CA ASN A 240 16.75 21.64 -2.10
C ASN A 240 15.64 22.02 -3.09
N SER A 241 16.00 22.36 -4.34
CA SER A 241 15.03 22.72 -5.38
C SER A 241 15.22 21.89 -6.65
N PHE A 242 14.15 21.27 -7.15
CA PHE A 242 14.23 20.46 -8.37
C PHE A 242 14.65 21.31 -9.57
N LYS A 243 15.63 20.84 -10.36
CA LYS A 243 16.08 21.50 -11.59
C LYS A 243 16.00 20.53 -12.77
N PHE A 244 15.00 20.71 -13.62
CA PHE A 244 14.80 19.88 -14.81
C PHE A 244 16.01 19.86 -15.78
N PRO A 245 16.71 20.98 -16.07
CA PRO A 245 17.91 20.93 -16.92
C PRO A 245 19.01 20.00 -16.40
N VAL A 246 19.16 19.89 -15.07
CA VAL A 246 20.13 18.98 -14.46
C VAL A 246 19.72 17.52 -14.66
N LEU A 247 18.43 17.21 -14.54
CA LEU A 247 17.91 15.87 -14.87
C LEU A 247 18.14 15.54 -16.34
N LEU A 248 17.90 16.50 -17.25
CA LEU A 248 18.12 16.34 -18.68
C LEU A 248 19.60 16.06 -18.99
N GLU A 249 20.53 16.78 -18.35
CA GLU A 249 21.97 16.55 -18.51
C GLU A 249 22.39 15.15 -18.04
N GLN A 250 21.88 14.72 -16.89
CA GLN A 250 22.18 13.39 -16.31
C GLN A 250 21.50 12.23 -17.03
N THR A 251 20.43 12.49 -17.80
CA THR A 251 19.70 11.43 -18.49
C THR A 251 20.58 10.81 -19.58
N PRO A 252 20.78 9.47 -19.59
CA PRO A 252 21.62 8.81 -20.59
C PRO A 252 21.21 9.10 -22.04
N GLU A 253 22.19 9.21 -22.94
CA GLU A 253 21.94 9.57 -24.35
C GLU A 253 20.97 8.62 -25.06
N PHE A 254 21.09 7.31 -24.82
CA PHE A 254 20.20 6.31 -25.44
C PHE A 254 18.73 6.49 -25.04
N ILE A 255 18.46 7.17 -23.91
CA ILE A 255 17.13 7.56 -23.46
C ILE A 255 16.72 8.86 -24.13
N LYS A 256 17.58 9.89 -24.11
CA LYS A 256 17.26 11.20 -24.73
C LYS A 256 16.91 11.06 -26.21
N SER A 257 17.56 10.13 -26.91
CA SER A 257 17.31 9.83 -28.32
C SER A 257 16.22 8.77 -28.57
N ARG A 258 15.44 8.37 -27.55
CA ARG A 258 14.36 7.37 -27.69
C ARG A 258 13.33 7.89 -28.69
N GLN A 259 13.01 7.05 -29.68
CA GLN A 259 11.97 7.34 -30.65
C GLN A 259 10.59 7.12 -30.03
N LEU A 260 9.65 8.00 -30.34
CA LEU A 260 8.27 7.86 -29.91
C LEU A 260 7.62 6.68 -30.61
N LYS A 261 6.67 6.05 -29.92
CA LYS A 261 5.80 5.02 -30.49
C LYS A 261 5.00 5.63 -31.65
N SER A 262 5.03 4.99 -32.82
CA SER A 262 4.23 5.45 -33.96
C SER A 262 2.74 5.29 -33.66
N ARG A 263 1.91 6.22 -34.16
CA ARG A 263 0.44 6.14 -34.03
C ARG A 263 -0.07 4.82 -34.60
N GLY A 264 -0.89 4.09 -33.83
CA GLY A 264 -1.44 2.78 -34.22
C GLY A 264 -0.48 1.60 -34.13
N GLN A 265 0.78 1.80 -33.73
CA GLN A 265 1.68 0.70 -33.43
C GLN A 265 1.23 0.01 -32.14
N ARG A 266 1.15 -1.32 -32.09
CA ARG A 266 0.83 -2.04 -30.84
C ARG A 266 1.94 -1.85 -29.79
N GLY A 267 1.56 -1.76 -28.52
CA GLY A 267 2.51 -1.62 -27.40
C GLY A 267 3.58 -2.73 -27.33
N SER A 268 3.19 -3.98 -27.58
CA SER A 268 4.10 -5.13 -27.62
C SER A 268 5.16 -5.00 -28.72
N SER A 269 4.75 -4.64 -29.94
CA SER A 269 5.63 -4.42 -31.09
C SER A 269 6.60 -3.25 -30.87
N ALA A 270 6.11 -2.13 -30.34
CA ALA A 270 6.94 -0.97 -30.00
C ALA A 270 8.01 -1.33 -28.97
N ARG A 271 7.65 -2.11 -27.95
CA ARG A 271 8.58 -2.62 -26.94
C ARG A 271 9.64 -3.54 -27.52
N ALA A 272 9.25 -4.47 -28.39
CA ALA A 272 10.20 -5.37 -29.06
C ALA A 272 11.20 -4.59 -29.92
N ALA A 273 10.76 -3.56 -30.63
CA ALA A 273 11.63 -2.66 -31.38
C ALA A 273 12.60 -1.91 -30.45
N ARG A 274 12.08 -1.36 -29.33
CA ARG A 274 12.93 -0.66 -28.35
C ARG A 274 13.98 -1.57 -27.73
N LEU A 275 13.63 -2.80 -27.38
CA LEU A 275 14.58 -3.79 -26.85
C LEU A 275 15.73 -4.09 -27.82
N LYS A 276 15.49 -4.09 -29.13
CA LYS A 276 16.58 -4.23 -30.14
C LYS A 276 17.55 -3.05 -30.09
N VAL A 277 17.04 -1.83 -29.93
CA VAL A 277 17.86 -0.61 -29.78
C VAL A 277 18.68 -0.67 -28.49
N LEU A 278 18.06 -1.01 -27.37
CA LEU A 278 18.74 -1.14 -26.08
C LEU A 278 19.83 -2.22 -26.13
N ARG A 279 19.56 -3.37 -26.76
CA ARG A 279 20.56 -4.44 -26.97
C ARG A 279 21.76 -3.95 -27.76
N LYS A 280 21.54 -3.19 -28.83
CA LYS A 280 22.62 -2.62 -29.65
C LYS A 280 23.47 -1.63 -28.85
N TYR A 281 22.85 -0.79 -28.02
CA TYR A 281 23.55 0.12 -27.12
C TYR A 281 24.37 -0.65 -26.08
N ALA A 282 23.74 -1.56 -25.34
CA ALA A 282 24.38 -2.37 -24.30
C ALA A 282 25.55 -3.23 -24.84
N GLY A 283 25.44 -3.69 -26.09
CA GLY A 283 26.51 -4.40 -26.79
C GLY A 283 27.78 -3.58 -27.03
N LYS A 284 27.68 -2.24 -26.97
CA LYS A 284 28.78 -1.28 -27.20
C LYS A 284 29.10 -0.39 -25.99
N ALA A 285 28.35 -0.52 -24.89
CA ALA A 285 28.50 0.32 -23.72
C ALA A 285 29.90 0.14 -23.08
N SER A 286 30.59 1.26 -22.85
CA SER A 286 31.85 1.31 -22.13
C SER A 286 31.63 1.30 -20.61
N PRO A 287 32.65 1.01 -19.79
CA PRO A 287 32.54 1.14 -18.32
C PRO A 287 32.03 2.52 -17.87
N LEU A 288 32.49 3.59 -18.52
CA LEU A 288 32.05 4.96 -18.23
C LEU A 288 30.55 5.18 -18.53
N ASP A 289 30.02 4.55 -19.59
CA ASP A 289 28.59 4.60 -19.88
C ASP A 289 27.77 3.93 -18.78
N LEU A 290 28.24 2.78 -18.30
CA LEU A 290 27.60 2.05 -17.22
C LEU A 290 27.68 2.83 -15.89
N ASP A 291 28.79 3.53 -15.63
CA ASP A 291 28.94 4.41 -14.45
C ASP A 291 27.95 5.58 -14.47
N LYS A 292 27.72 6.18 -15.64
CA LYS A 292 26.66 7.20 -15.80
C LYS A 292 25.27 6.65 -15.50
N ILE A 293 24.98 5.41 -15.93
CA ILE A 293 23.71 4.76 -15.63
C ILE A 293 23.57 4.50 -14.13
N ASP A 294 24.61 4.02 -13.47
CA ASP A 294 24.57 3.78 -12.01
C ASP A 294 24.36 5.06 -11.22
N VAL A 295 25.01 6.16 -11.61
CA VAL A 295 24.81 7.49 -11.01
C VAL A 295 23.37 7.95 -11.21
N TYR A 296 22.81 7.78 -12.42
CA TYR A 296 21.41 8.12 -12.70
C TYR A 296 20.45 7.31 -11.83
N LEU A 297 20.66 5.99 -11.70
CA LEU A 297 19.85 5.09 -10.87
C LEU A 297 20.09 5.25 -9.37
N ALA A 298 21.16 5.93 -8.95
CA ALA A 298 21.44 6.24 -7.55
C ALA A 298 20.83 7.56 -7.10
N ASN A 299 20.46 8.42 -8.04
CA ASN A 299 19.83 9.69 -7.76
C ASN A 299 18.49 9.49 -7.04
N TYR A 300 18.22 10.31 -6.01
CA TYR A 300 16.96 10.33 -5.27
C TYR A 300 15.73 10.42 -6.17
N THR A 301 15.76 11.28 -7.20
CA THR A 301 14.67 11.39 -8.19
C THR A 301 14.31 10.04 -8.79
N CYS A 302 15.31 9.23 -9.12
CA CYS A 302 15.10 7.97 -9.83
C CYS A 302 14.83 6.81 -8.86
N ALA A 303 15.44 6.84 -7.67
CA ALA A 303 15.47 5.71 -6.75
C ALA A 303 14.44 5.80 -5.63
N LYS A 304 13.97 7.00 -5.28
CA LYS A 304 13.04 7.26 -4.20
C LYS A 304 11.64 7.58 -4.70
N ASP A 305 11.50 8.68 -5.45
CA ASP A 305 10.21 9.20 -5.91
C ASP A 305 10.17 9.58 -7.41
N PRO A 306 10.34 8.60 -8.30
CA PRO A 306 10.31 8.84 -9.74
C PRO A 306 8.95 9.35 -10.25
N PHE A 307 7.84 8.99 -9.60
CA PHE A 307 6.50 9.46 -10.00
C PHE A 307 6.24 10.89 -9.57
N GLY A 308 6.54 11.27 -8.33
CA GLY A 308 6.37 12.64 -7.86
C GLY A 308 7.18 13.62 -8.71
N VAL A 309 8.41 13.25 -9.08
CA VAL A 309 9.22 14.05 -10.00
C VAL A 309 8.63 14.11 -11.41
N GLN A 310 8.19 12.98 -11.96
CA GLN A 310 7.55 12.96 -13.28
C GLN A 310 6.27 13.83 -13.30
N ARG A 311 5.44 13.75 -12.26
CA ARG A 311 4.26 14.61 -12.08
C ARG A 311 4.65 16.09 -12.05
N GLY A 312 5.60 16.48 -11.20
CA GLY A 312 6.06 17.87 -11.12
C GLY A 312 6.66 18.40 -12.42
N ILE A 313 7.32 17.54 -13.23
CA ILE A 313 7.81 17.92 -14.56
C ILE A 313 6.65 18.25 -15.50
N TYR A 314 5.60 17.42 -15.53
CA TYR A 314 4.41 17.70 -16.36
C TYR A 314 3.65 18.93 -15.88
N GLU A 315 3.59 19.17 -14.57
CA GLU A 315 2.93 20.35 -14.01
C GLU A 315 3.64 21.67 -14.36
N HIS A 316 4.97 21.69 -14.41
CA HIS A 316 5.75 22.93 -14.55
C HIS A 316 6.49 23.10 -15.89
N TYR A 317 6.70 22.04 -16.67
CA TYR A 317 7.55 22.05 -17.87
C TYR A 317 6.86 21.49 -19.12
N LEU A 318 5.53 21.39 -19.15
CA LEU A 318 4.80 20.81 -20.28
C LEU A 318 5.15 21.44 -21.63
N ALA A 319 5.20 22.78 -21.70
CA ALA A 319 5.56 23.49 -22.94
C ALA A 319 6.97 23.16 -23.46
N PHE A 320 7.89 22.77 -22.57
CA PHE A 320 9.25 22.35 -22.96
C PHE A 320 9.28 20.88 -23.37
N ILE A 321 8.50 20.02 -22.69
CA ILE A 321 8.28 18.62 -23.06
C ILE A 321 7.76 18.52 -24.50
N ASP A 322 6.76 19.34 -24.86
CA ASP A 322 6.14 19.31 -26.18
C ASP A 322 7.09 19.74 -27.32
N LYS A 323 8.12 20.54 -26.99
CA LYS A 323 9.06 21.10 -27.98
C LYS A 323 10.34 20.31 -28.14
N SER A 324 10.65 19.38 -27.22
CA SER A 324 11.93 18.69 -27.20
C SER A 324 11.75 17.21 -26.92
N LEU A 325 12.10 16.36 -27.90
CA LEU A 325 12.09 14.90 -27.73
C LEU A 325 12.97 14.46 -26.55
N ALA A 326 14.13 15.10 -26.38
CA ALA A 326 15.04 14.80 -25.27
C ALA A 326 14.41 15.18 -23.92
N ALA A 327 13.67 16.30 -23.85
CA ALA A 327 12.93 16.71 -22.67
C ALA A 327 11.80 15.71 -22.36
N PHE A 328 10.97 15.38 -23.36
CA PHE A 328 9.91 14.37 -23.22
C PHE A 328 10.46 13.05 -22.68
N ASN A 329 11.52 12.53 -23.28
CA ASN A 329 12.12 11.27 -22.86
C ASN A 329 12.70 11.35 -21.44
N SER A 330 13.34 12.48 -21.07
CA SER A 330 13.89 12.67 -19.72
C SER A 330 12.79 12.79 -18.66
N ALA A 331 11.60 13.27 -19.03
CA ALA A 331 10.43 13.33 -18.16
C ALA A 331 9.83 11.95 -17.85
N GLN A 332 10.07 10.92 -18.67
CA GLN A 332 9.57 9.55 -18.46
C GLN A 332 10.40 8.77 -17.41
N VAL A 333 10.58 9.34 -16.22
CA VAL A 333 11.55 8.88 -15.20
C VAL A 333 11.39 7.38 -14.88
N MET A 334 10.17 6.90 -14.69
CA MET A 334 9.95 5.47 -14.41
C MET A 334 10.35 4.53 -15.55
N GLU A 335 10.07 4.91 -16.80
CA GLU A 335 10.50 4.10 -17.95
C GLU A 335 12.02 4.16 -18.11
N ASN A 336 12.61 5.31 -17.79
CA ASN A 336 14.07 5.50 -17.82
C ASN A 336 14.76 4.57 -16.81
N VAL A 337 14.24 4.47 -15.58
CA VAL A 337 14.71 3.50 -14.59
C VAL A 337 14.63 2.08 -15.14
N ALA A 338 13.50 1.69 -15.73
CA ALA A 338 13.32 0.34 -16.28
C ALA A 338 14.32 0.02 -17.41
N GLU A 339 14.55 0.94 -18.35
CA GLU A 339 15.48 0.73 -19.46
C GLU A 339 16.95 0.74 -19.01
N CYS A 340 17.32 1.62 -18.07
CA CYS A 340 18.63 1.63 -17.45
C CYS A 340 18.95 0.30 -16.76
N LEU A 341 18.01 -0.23 -15.96
CA LEU A 341 18.15 -1.53 -15.31
C LEU A 341 18.29 -2.66 -16.32
N TRP A 342 17.56 -2.60 -17.44
CA TRP A 342 17.67 -3.59 -18.51
C TRP A 342 19.06 -3.56 -19.17
N VAL A 343 19.60 -2.37 -19.47
CA VAL A 343 20.94 -2.21 -20.05
C VAL A 343 22.01 -2.76 -19.10
N LEU A 344 21.94 -2.38 -17.82
CA LEU A 344 22.85 -2.92 -16.79
C LEU A 344 22.75 -4.44 -16.70
N ALA A 345 21.55 -5.02 -16.70
CA ALA A 345 21.35 -6.47 -16.59
C ALA A 345 21.93 -7.22 -17.81
N PHE A 346 21.78 -6.64 -19.01
CA PHE A 346 22.40 -7.20 -20.21
C PHE A 346 23.93 -7.20 -20.09
N CYS A 347 24.53 -6.09 -19.64
CA CYS A 347 25.96 -5.98 -19.43
C CYS A 347 26.45 -6.88 -18.29
N ASP A 348 25.71 -7.00 -17.19
CA ASP A 348 26.00 -7.91 -16.08
C ASP A 348 26.10 -9.36 -16.57
N ASN A 349 25.15 -9.81 -17.40
CA ASN A 349 25.18 -11.16 -17.96
C ASN A 349 26.39 -11.43 -18.86
N ARG A 350 26.86 -10.41 -19.57
CA ARG A 350 28.02 -10.48 -20.45
C ARG A 350 29.34 -10.43 -19.68
N PHE A 351 29.46 -9.50 -18.75
CA PHE A 351 30.71 -9.18 -18.04
C PHE A 351 30.82 -9.81 -16.64
N LYS A 352 29.79 -10.55 -16.22
CA LYS A 352 29.70 -11.21 -14.91
C LYS A 352 29.75 -10.24 -13.72
N THR A 353 29.06 -9.11 -13.83
CA THR A 353 28.94 -8.08 -12.79
C THR A 353 27.57 -8.09 -12.10
N ARG A 354 27.31 -7.23 -11.11
CA ARG A 354 26.03 -7.24 -10.36
C ARG A 354 25.34 -5.87 -10.27
N ARG A 355 25.63 -4.98 -11.21
CA ARG A 355 25.22 -3.56 -11.13
C ARG A 355 23.69 -3.41 -11.09
N ALA A 356 22.98 -4.13 -11.96
CA ALA A 356 21.53 -4.11 -12.02
C ALA A 356 20.89 -4.64 -10.73
N VAL A 357 21.39 -5.76 -10.19
CA VAL A 357 20.86 -6.37 -8.96
C VAL A 357 21.03 -5.42 -7.76
N VAL A 358 22.20 -4.80 -7.63
CA VAL A 358 22.46 -3.81 -6.57
C VAL A 358 21.52 -2.61 -6.70
N ALA A 359 21.31 -2.10 -7.91
CA ALA A 359 20.38 -1.00 -8.16
C ALA A 359 18.92 -1.37 -7.83
N ILE A 360 18.47 -2.58 -8.18
CA ILE A 360 17.14 -3.11 -7.86
C ILE A 360 16.94 -3.20 -6.35
N VAL A 361 17.88 -3.84 -5.64
CA VAL A 361 17.81 -4.00 -4.18
C VAL A 361 17.75 -2.64 -3.48
N ARG A 362 18.58 -1.69 -3.92
CA ARG A 362 18.57 -0.32 -3.40
C ARG A 362 17.22 0.37 -3.65
N PHE A 363 16.68 0.29 -4.87
CA PHE A 363 15.38 0.85 -5.24
C PHE A 363 14.26 0.28 -4.36
N LEU A 364 14.13 -1.05 -4.30
CA LEU A 364 13.09 -1.75 -3.56
C LEU A 364 13.07 -1.38 -2.07
N ARG A 365 14.23 -1.11 -1.47
CA ARG A 365 14.34 -0.77 -0.05
C ARG A 365 13.81 0.61 0.31
N MET A 366 13.71 1.55 -0.63
CA MET A 366 13.32 2.94 -0.30
C MET A 366 12.23 3.54 -1.16
N ALA A 367 11.95 3.02 -2.36
CA ALA A 367 11.01 3.64 -3.29
C ALA A 367 9.59 3.77 -2.70
N ILE A 368 8.95 4.93 -2.93
CA ILE A 368 7.60 5.23 -2.43
C ILE A 368 6.58 5.17 -3.56
N VAL A 369 5.35 4.79 -3.21
CA VAL A 369 4.21 4.79 -4.13
C VAL A 369 3.24 5.85 -3.64
N HIS A 370 2.66 6.61 -4.57
CA HIS A 370 1.64 7.62 -4.29
C HIS A 370 0.24 7.05 -4.56
N ALA A 371 -0.75 7.50 -3.81
CA ALA A 371 -2.15 7.21 -4.07
C ALA A 371 -2.60 7.82 -5.42
N GLY A 372 -3.76 7.38 -5.95
CA GLY A 372 -4.30 7.88 -7.24
C GLY A 372 -4.15 6.92 -8.43
N GLY A 373 -3.66 5.70 -8.21
CA GLY A 373 -3.76 4.59 -9.17
C GLY A 373 -2.70 4.57 -10.27
N LEU A 374 -2.44 5.67 -10.97
CA LEU A 374 -1.46 5.71 -12.07
C LEU A 374 -0.07 5.26 -11.61
N ASN A 375 0.41 5.79 -10.48
CA ASN A 375 1.69 5.40 -9.89
C ASN A 375 1.74 3.90 -9.55
N THR A 376 0.65 3.35 -9.01
CA THR A 376 0.53 1.91 -8.73
C THR A 376 0.74 1.06 -9.99
N LEU A 377 0.13 1.43 -11.11
CA LEU A 377 0.30 0.70 -12.38
C LEU A 377 1.75 0.80 -12.90
N MET A 378 2.36 1.97 -12.80
CA MET A 378 3.76 2.18 -13.18
C MET A 378 4.71 1.30 -12.34
N PHE A 379 4.51 1.26 -11.02
CA PHE A 379 5.29 0.38 -10.13
C PHE A 379 5.01 -1.09 -10.40
N LYS A 380 3.76 -1.51 -10.62
CA LYS A 380 3.45 -2.92 -10.94
C LYS A 380 4.30 -3.41 -12.11
N ARG A 381 4.35 -2.62 -13.19
CA ARG A 381 5.19 -2.88 -14.36
C ARG A 381 6.68 -2.91 -14.01
N LEU A 382 7.18 -1.87 -13.33
CA LEU A 382 8.61 -1.75 -13.01
C LEU A 382 9.08 -2.89 -12.11
N LEU A 383 8.36 -3.17 -11.02
CA LEU A 383 8.68 -4.24 -10.08
C LEU A 383 8.59 -5.62 -10.75
N GLY A 384 7.61 -5.83 -11.64
CA GLY A 384 7.55 -7.03 -12.47
C GLY A 384 8.79 -7.21 -13.35
N LYS A 385 9.25 -6.13 -14.02
CA LYS A 385 10.51 -6.14 -14.79
C LYS A 385 11.73 -6.45 -13.91
N MET A 386 11.79 -5.92 -12.69
CA MET A 386 12.89 -6.19 -11.75
C MET A 386 12.97 -7.68 -11.37
N VAL A 387 11.82 -8.32 -11.13
CA VAL A 387 11.75 -9.77 -10.89
C VAL A 387 12.20 -10.56 -12.11
N SER A 388 11.76 -10.19 -13.32
CA SER A 388 12.21 -10.84 -14.56
C SER A 388 13.71 -10.67 -14.82
N ILE A 389 14.29 -9.51 -14.50
CA ILE A 389 15.74 -9.27 -14.57
C ILE A 389 16.46 -10.23 -13.62
N ALA A 390 16.01 -10.32 -12.36
CA ALA A 390 16.64 -11.20 -11.36
C ALA A 390 16.54 -12.68 -11.74
N LEU A 391 15.40 -13.11 -12.29
CA LEU A 391 15.17 -14.48 -12.79
C LEU A 391 16.11 -14.87 -13.94
N SER A 392 16.48 -13.91 -14.80
CA SER A 392 17.32 -14.13 -15.98
C SER A 392 18.79 -13.75 -15.80
N HIS A 393 19.16 -13.29 -14.60
CA HIS A 393 20.53 -12.88 -14.28
C HIS A 393 21.49 -14.08 -14.23
N HIS A 394 22.77 -13.91 -14.56
CA HIS A 394 23.75 -15.00 -14.52
C HIS A 394 24.08 -15.44 -13.08
N ASP A 395 24.06 -14.50 -12.14
CA ASP A 395 24.28 -14.79 -10.73
C ASP A 395 23.09 -15.54 -10.12
N ALA A 396 23.33 -16.74 -9.60
CA ALA A 396 22.31 -17.61 -9.01
C ALA A 396 21.61 -17.00 -7.78
N SER A 397 22.26 -16.07 -7.07
CA SER A 397 21.73 -15.42 -5.87
C SER A 397 20.94 -14.14 -6.14
N ALA A 398 20.94 -13.63 -7.37
CA ALA A 398 20.25 -12.39 -7.74
C ALA A 398 18.77 -12.39 -7.33
N LEU A 399 18.06 -13.49 -7.61
CA LEU A 399 16.65 -13.62 -7.26
C LEU A 399 16.42 -13.68 -5.76
N LYS A 400 17.26 -14.40 -5.02
CA LYS A 400 17.21 -14.44 -3.54
C LYS A 400 17.28 -13.03 -2.96
N ASP A 401 18.24 -12.22 -3.41
CA ASP A 401 18.44 -10.87 -2.88
C ASP A 401 17.30 -9.92 -3.25
N VAL A 402 16.77 -10.04 -4.47
CA VAL A 402 15.61 -9.25 -4.93
C VAL A 402 14.34 -9.63 -4.18
N LEU A 403 14.08 -10.91 -3.92
CA LEU A 403 12.91 -11.34 -3.14
C LEU A 403 13.03 -10.93 -1.66
N ALA A 404 14.22 -11.00 -1.06
CA ALA A 404 14.45 -10.48 0.28
C ALA A 404 14.20 -8.96 0.37
N ALA A 405 14.64 -8.20 -0.64
CA ALA A 405 14.34 -6.77 -0.74
C ALA A 405 12.84 -6.50 -0.96
N LEU A 406 12.17 -7.30 -1.80
CA LEU A 406 10.74 -7.19 -2.06
C LEU A 406 9.90 -7.47 -0.81
N ALA A 407 10.23 -8.50 -0.03
CA ALA A 407 9.51 -8.90 1.18
C ALA A 407 9.41 -7.77 2.22
N THR A 408 10.41 -6.88 2.25
CA THR A 408 10.49 -5.73 3.17
C THR A 408 10.20 -4.38 2.50
N SER A 409 9.98 -4.38 1.18
CA SER A 409 9.82 -3.15 0.39
C SER A 409 8.53 -2.40 0.76
N PRO A 410 8.59 -1.05 0.91
CA PRO A 410 7.39 -0.22 1.04
C PRO A 410 6.56 -0.16 -0.25
N SER A 411 7.15 -0.44 -1.42
CA SER A 411 6.42 -0.44 -2.70
C SER A 411 5.81 -1.79 -3.09
N ARG A 412 6.04 -2.88 -2.33
CA ARG A 412 5.65 -4.24 -2.74
C ARG A 412 4.16 -4.41 -3.03
N ALA A 413 3.30 -3.68 -2.32
CA ALA A 413 1.86 -3.72 -2.51
C ALA A 413 1.46 -3.41 -3.95
N ALA A 414 2.19 -2.53 -4.65
CA ALA A 414 1.90 -2.16 -6.03
C ALA A 414 2.11 -3.33 -7.01
N LEU A 415 3.08 -4.22 -6.75
CA LEU A 415 3.28 -5.43 -7.55
C LEU A 415 2.08 -6.39 -7.39
N TYR A 416 1.55 -6.48 -6.17
CA TYR A 416 0.45 -7.37 -5.81
C TYR A 416 -0.94 -6.83 -6.15
N THR A 417 -1.07 -5.53 -6.44
CA THR A 417 -2.33 -4.95 -6.92
C THR A 417 -2.57 -5.42 -8.37
N GLU A 418 -3.54 -6.30 -8.56
CA GLU A 418 -3.88 -6.83 -9.88
C GLU A 418 -4.81 -5.87 -10.65
N PHE A 419 -4.60 -5.78 -11.96
CA PHE A 419 -5.48 -5.08 -12.88
C PHE A 419 -5.95 -6.07 -13.93
N ASP A 420 -7.13 -6.65 -13.69
CA ASP A 420 -7.71 -7.62 -14.61
C ASP A 420 -8.20 -6.92 -15.89
N LEU A 421 -7.50 -7.16 -17.00
CA LEU A 421 -7.85 -6.61 -18.31
C LEU A 421 -8.86 -7.46 -19.09
N ASN A 422 -9.20 -8.67 -18.62
CA ASN A 422 -10.14 -9.55 -19.31
C ASN A 422 -11.50 -8.89 -19.59
N PRO A 423 -12.09 -8.09 -18.68
CA PRO A 423 -13.38 -7.45 -18.92
C PRO A 423 -13.42 -6.53 -20.14
N PHE A 424 -12.28 -6.03 -20.62
CA PHE A 424 -12.18 -5.11 -21.77
C PHE A 424 -12.06 -5.82 -23.12
N VAL A 425 -11.61 -7.07 -23.13
CA VAL A 425 -11.41 -7.87 -24.37
C VAL A 425 -12.41 -9.01 -24.53
N LYS A 426 -13.32 -9.17 -23.56
CA LYS A 426 -14.35 -10.21 -23.58
C LYS A 426 -15.46 -9.83 -24.56
N THR A 427 -15.72 -10.72 -25.50
CA THR A 427 -16.77 -10.60 -26.51
C THR A 427 -18.14 -11.01 -25.95
N ASN A 428 -19.21 -10.51 -26.55
CA ASN A 428 -20.58 -10.89 -26.22
C ASN A 428 -21.06 -12.01 -27.16
N ASP A 429 -20.38 -13.15 -27.11
CA ASP A 429 -20.65 -14.36 -27.91
C ASP A 429 -20.40 -15.64 -27.09
N THR A 430 -20.60 -16.81 -27.70
CA THR A 430 -20.38 -18.11 -27.05
C THR A 430 -18.98 -18.26 -26.46
N GLU A 431 -17.95 -17.73 -27.13
CA GLU A 431 -16.57 -17.74 -26.61
C GLU A 431 -16.47 -16.91 -25.32
N GLY A 432 -17.07 -15.72 -25.32
CA GLY A 432 -17.17 -14.86 -24.14
C GLY A 432 -17.91 -15.52 -22.97
N LEU A 433 -18.92 -16.36 -23.21
CA LEU A 433 -19.59 -17.12 -22.13
C LEU A 433 -18.73 -18.23 -21.55
N MET A 434 -17.85 -18.84 -22.35
CA MET A 434 -17.09 -20.02 -21.93
C MET A 434 -15.72 -19.68 -21.32
N ILE A 435 -15.05 -18.63 -21.82
CA ILE A 435 -13.70 -18.29 -21.39
C ILE A 435 -13.75 -17.42 -20.13
N ILE A 436 -13.30 -17.96 -18.99
CA ILE A 436 -13.19 -17.21 -17.73
C ILE A 436 -12.20 -16.05 -17.86
N GLY A 437 -11.02 -16.32 -18.43
CA GLY A 437 -10.01 -15.31 -18.74
C GLY A 437 -8.98 -15.83 -19.74
N ARG A 438 -8.41 -14.92 -20.53
CA ARG A 438 -7.32 -15.18 -21.45
C ARG A 438 -5.98 -15.08 -20.70
N PRO A 439 -5.01 -15.97 -20.97
CA PRO A 439 -3.71 -15.96 -20.30
C PRO A 439 -2.81 -14.79 -20.73
N ALA A 440 -3.01 -14.26 -21.93
CA ALA A 440 -2.31 -13.10 -22.45
C ALA A 440 -3.31 -12.17 -23.12
N ILE A 441 -3.21 -10.88 -22.79
CA ILE A 441 -4.14 -9.86 -23.28
C ILE A 441 -3.36 -8.86 -24.13
N GLU A 442 -3.73 -8.75 -25.40
CA GLU A 442 -3.24 -7.71 -26.28
C GLU A 442 -4.31 -6.63 -26.44
N ILE A 443 -4.08 -5.47 -25.81
CA ILE A 443 -4.92 -4.29 -25.91
C ILE A 443 -4.05 -3.04 -25.83
N ASP A 444 -4.42 -1.98 -26.54
CA ASP A 444 -3.84 -0.65 -26.34
C ASP A 444 -4.55 0.03 -25.16
N LEU A 445 -3.76 0.38 -24.15
CA LEU A 445 -4.27 0.97 -22.93
C LEU A 445 -4.40 2.48 -23.05
N THR A 446 -5.47 3.01 -22.46
CA THR A 446 -5.89 4.41 -22.56
C THR A 446 -6.26 4.94 -21.17
N THR A 447 -6.51 6.24 -21.08
CA THR A 447 -6.98 6.90 -19.85
C THR A 447 -8.31 6.32 -19.34
N GLU A 448 -9.20 5.85 -20.21
CA GLU A 448 -10.44 5.17 -19.78
C GLU A 448 -10.17 3.88 -18.98
N HIS A 449 -9.15 3.11 -19.37
CA HIS A 449 -8.75 1.93 -18.60
C HIS A 449 -8.20 2.32 -17.22
N LEU A 450 -7.47 3.43 -17.15
CA LEU A 450 -6.98 3.98 -15.88
C LEU A 450 -8.15 4.43 -14.99
N LEU A 451 -9.16 5.08 -15.55
CA LEU A 451 -10.35 5.53 -14.82
C LEU A 451 -11.11 4.35 -14.21
N GLU A 452 -11.33 3.29 -14.98
CA GLU A 452 -11.92 2.04 -14.48
C GLU A 452 -11.07 1.42 -13.36
N PHE A 453 -9.74 1.42 -13.52
CA PHE A 453 -8.84 0.95 -12.47
C PHE A 453 -8.94 1.78 -11.19
N ILE A 454 -8.93 3.13 -11.29
CA ILE A 454 -9.04 4.03 -10.14
C ILE A 454 -10.38 3.84 -9.44
N ALA A 455 -11.48 3.88 -10.20
CA ALA A 455 -12.83 3.75 -9.67
C ALA A 455 -13.03 2.42 -8.93
N PHE A 456 -12.49 1.32 -9.47
CA PHE A 456 -12.51 0.01 -8.83
C PHE A 456 -11.59 -0.07 -7.60
N ASN A 457 -10.51 0.71 -7.57
CA ASN A 457 -9.54 0.68 -6.48
C ASN A 457 -9.80 1.65 -5.32
N PHE A 458 -10.89 2.41 -5.36
CA PHE A 458 -11.36 3.16 -4.19
C PHE A 458 -11.58 2.26 -2.97
N GLY A 459 -11.71 2.89 -1.80
CA GLY A 459 -11.90 2.17 -0.55
C GLY A 459 -13.18 1.31 -0.56
N GLU A 460 -13.24 0.30 0.31
CA GLU A 460 -14.39 -0.62 0.36
C GLU A 460 -15.70 0.14 0.63
N ASN A 461 -15.66 1.15 1.51
CA ASN A 461 -16.79 2.07 1.73
C ASN A 461 -17.28 2.71 0.42
N TYR A 462 -16.38 3.11 -0.47
CA TYR A 462 -16.78 3.71 -1.74
C TYR A 462 -17.48 2.70 -2.66
N LEU A 463 -17.02 1.45 -2.65
CA LEU A 463 -17.68 0.38 -3.40
C LEU A 463 -19.08 0.09 -2.84
N THR A 464 -19.26 0.21 -1.53
CA THR A 464 -20.53 -0.02 -0.85
C THR A 464 -21.52 1.13 -1.04
N TYR A 465 -21.08 2.38 -0.95
CA TYR A 465 -21.98 3.54 -0.90
C TYR A 465 -22.16 4.26 -2.24
N PHE A 466 -21.25 4.09 -3.21
CA PHE A 466 -21.33 4.78 -4.50
C PHE A 466 -21.49 3.82 -5.68
N SER A 467 -22.42 4.17 -6.57
CA SER A 467 -22.60 3.48 -7.84
C SER A 467 -21.31 3.55 -8.69
N LYS A 468 -21.17 2.60 -9.63
CA LYS A 468 -20.04 2.61 -10.57
C LYS A 468 -19.92 3.95 -11.33
N ALA A 469 -21.05 4.54 -11.73
CA ALA A 469 -21.06 5.80 -12.46
C ALA A 469 -20.52 6.97 -11.61
N GLN A 470 -20.92 7.05 -10.33
CA GLN A 470 -20.39 8.05 -9.39
C GLN A 470 -18.89 7.86 -9.15
N ARG A 471 -18.43 6.61 -8.95
CA ARG A 471 -17.00 6.31 -8.79
C ARG A 471 -16.20 6.70 -10.03
N LEU A 472 -16.71 6.47 -11.24
CA LEU A 472 -16.05 6.92 -12.47
C LEU A 472 -15.98 8.44 -12.57
N ALA A 473 -17.02 9.16 -12.13
CA ALA A 473 -17.00 10.62 -12.08
C ALA A 473 -15.92 11.15 -11.11
N MET A 474 -15.81 10.55 -9.91
CA MET A 474 -14.74 10.86 -8.96
C MET A 474 -13.35 10.57 -9.53
N ALA A 475 -13.17 9.41 -10.18
CA ALA A 475 -11.91 9.05 -10.83
C ALA A 475 -11.50 10.05 -11.92
N ARG A 476 -12.47 10.58 -12.68
CA ARG A 476 -12.23 11.65 -13.66
C ARG A 476 -11.80 12.95 -12.98
N GLY A 477 -12.42 13.30 -11.86
CA GLY A 477 -12.01 14.46 -11.04
C GLY A 477 -10.53 14.41 -10.66
N ILE A 478 -10.02 13.23 -10.27
CA ILE A 478 -8.61 13.03 -9.89
C ILE A 478 -7.64 13.33 -11.04
N ILE A 479 -8.03 13.07 -12.29
CA ILE A 479 -7.16 13.28 -13.48
C ILE A 479 -7.62 14.44 -14.37
N ASN A 480 -8.46 15.34 -13.85
CA ASN A 480 -9.11 16.40 -14.64
C ASN A 480 -8.15 17.52 -15.08
N ALA A 481 -7.10 17.78 -14.29
CA ALA A 481 -6.11 18.80 -14.62
C ALA A 481 -5.43 18.45 -15.97
N PRO A 482 -5.37 19.37 -16.96
CA PRO A 482 -4.85 19.07 -18.30
C PRO A 482 -3.45 18.45 -18.31
N ASN A 483 -2.56 18.93 -17.43
CA ASN A 483 -1.20 18.42 -17.31
C ASN A 483 -1.17 16.97 -16.78
N LEU A 484 -2.04 16.64 -15.83
CA LEU A 484 -2.15 15.31 -15.25
C LEU A 484 -2.84 14.34 -16.22
N HIS A 485 -3.84 14.82 -16.97
CA HIS A 485 -4.45 14.06 -18.05
C HIS A 485 -3.41 13.69 -19.11
N ARG A 486 -2.59 14.66 -19.53
CA ARG A 486 -1.51 14.45 -20.50
C ARG A 486 -0.47 13.44 -20.01
N LEU A 487 -0.08 13.53 -18.74
CA LEU A 487 0.79 12.53 -18.10
C LEU A 487 0.16 11.13 -18.16
N ALA A 488 -1.12 11.02 -17.81
CA ALA A 488 -1.84 9.75 -17.83
C ALA A 488 -1.90 9.16 -19.25
N GLU A 489 -2.20 9.97 -20.27
CA GLU A 489 -2.18 9.53 -21.68
C GLU A 489 -0.80 8.97 -22.08
N ASP A 490 0.26 9.74 -21.84
CA ASP A 490 1.61 9.37 -22.24
C ASP A 490 2.08 8.09 -21.54
N VAL A 491 1.78 7.93 -20.25
CA VAL A 491 2.12 6.73 -19.48
C VAL A 491 1.30 5.52 -19.93
N MET A 492 -0.03 5.66 -20.03
CA MET A 492 -0.91 4.56 -20.41
C MET A 492 -0.57 4.02 -21.81
N SER A 493 -0.17 4.90 -22.73
CA SER A 493 0.22 4.52 -24.10
C SER A 493 1.45 3.58 -24.18
N GLN A 494 2.29 3.57 -23.14
CA GLN A 494 3.52 2.77 -23.04
C GLN A 494 3.29 1.37 -22.46
N PHE A 495 2.15 1.18 -21.79
CA PHE A 495 1.80 -0.11 -21.23
C PHE A 495 1.39 -1.10 -22.30
N ALA A 496 1.65 -2.37 -22.01
CA ALA A 496 1.12 -3.51 -22.76
C ALA A 496 0.32 -4.37 -21.78
N GLY A 497 -0.65 -5.15 -22.28
CA GLY A 497 -1.46 -5.98 -21.39
C GLY A 497 -0.64 -6.96 -20.54
N SER A 498 0.49 -7.44 -21.07
CA SER A 498 1.42 -8.28 -20.30
C SER A 498 2.11 -7.56 -19.13
N ASP A 499 2.05 -6.23 -19.00
CA ASP A 499 2.53 -5.58 -17.76
C ASP A 499 1.64 -5.88 -16.55
N PHE A 500 0.41 -6.35 -16.80
CA PHE A 500 -0.63 -6.60 -15.80
C PHE A 500 -0.95 -8.09 -15.61
N ASP A 501 -0.11 -9.00 -16.13
CA ASP A 501 -0.21 -10.41 -15.76
C ASP A 501 -0.09 -10.56 -14.23
N PHE A 502 -0.76 -11.57 -13.67
CA PHE A 502 -0.75 -11.80 -12.22
C PHE A 502 0.67 -12.02 -11.71
N PHE A 503 1.00 -11.48 -10.53
CA PHE A 503 2.36 -11.59 -10.02
C PHE A 503 2.77 -13.07 -9.84
N MET A 504 1.96 -13.85 -9.14
CA MET A 504 2.06 -15.30 -9.08
C MET A 504 0.73 -15.92 -9.52
N PRO A 505 0.74 -17.03 -10.28
CA PRO A 505 1.93 -17.78 -10.70
C PRO A 505 2.59 -17.26 -12.01
N ASP A 506 2.09 -16.20 -12.64
CA ASP A 506 2.48 -15.87 -14.01
C ASP A 506 3.85 -15.15 -14.10
N LYS A 507 4.05 -14.01 -13.40
CA LYS A 507 5.33 -13.27 -13.44
C LYS A 507 6.46 -13.98 -12.69
N LEU A 508 6.16 -14.56 -11.54
CA LEU A 508 7.07 -15.35 -10.74
C LEU A 508 6.61 -16.81 -10.75
N ASN A 509 7.17 -17.59 -11.66
CA ASN A 509 6.93 -19.04 -11.72
C ASN A 509 7.95 -19.76 -10.84
N LEU A 510 7.49 -20.31 -9.71
CA LEU A 510 8.37 -20.92 -8.70
C LEU A 510 9.09 -22.18 -9.19
N SER A 511 8.59 -22.85 -10.23
CA SER A 511 9.29 -23.99 -10.82
C SER A 511 10.67 -23.63 -11.39
N GLN A 512 10.89 -22.36 -11.74
CA GLN A 512 12.15 -21.85 -12.28
C GLN A 512 13.22 -21.60 -11.20
N LEU A 513 12.88 -21.66 -9.90
CA LEU A 513 13.82 -21.40 -8.80
C LEU A 513 14.69 -22.58 -8.41
N THR A 514 14.35 -23.81 -8.80
CA THR A 514 15.14 -25.00 -8.45
C THR A 514 16.56 -24.96 -9.03
N MET A 515 16.80 -24.14 -10.05
CA MET A 515 18.11 -23.91 -10.67
C MET A 515 18.85 -22.67 -10.11
N ARG A 516 18.31 -22.03 -9.07
CA ARG A 516 18.84 -20.79 -8.47
C ARG A 516 19.22 -21.01 -7.00
N THR A 517 19.96 -20.07 -6.42
CA THR A 517 20.12 -20.04 -4.96
C THR A 517 18.75 -19.83 -4.33
N LEU A 518 18.37 -20.73 -3.42
CA LEU A 518 17.05 -20.71 -2.82
C LEU A 518 16.84 -19.41 -2.01
N PRO A 519 15.69 -18.72 -2.19
CA PRO A 519 15.28 -17.61 -1.33
C PRO A 519 15.07 -18.10 0.10
N ASN A 520 15.16 -17.22 1.10
CA ASN A 520 14.88 -17.64 2.47
C ASN A 520 13.38 -17.96 2.63
N GLU A 521 13.06 -18.97 3.43
CA GLU A 521 11.68 -19.40 3.67
C GLU A 521 10.79 -18.26 4.20
N ASP A 522 11.29 -17.46 5.16
CA ASP A 522 10.54 -16.33 5.75
C ASP A 522 10.22 -15.22 4.73
N ASP A 523 11.10 -14.99 3.74
CA ASP A 523 10.89 -14.00 2.69
C ASP A 523 9.75 -14.44 1.77
N LEU A 524 9.76 -15.72 1.34
CA LEU A 524 8.68 -16.30 0.53
C LEU A 524 7.37 -16.36 1.31
N LEU A 525 7.42 -16.73 2.59
CA LEU A 525 6.24 -16.75 3.46
C LEU A 525 5.60 -15.36 3.56
N THR A 526 6.41 -14.30 3.63
CA THR A 526 5.92 -12.92 3.61
C THR A 526 5.30 -12.54 2.27
N ILE A 527 5.95 -12.87 1.16
CA ILE A 527 5.47 -12.58 -0.20
C ILE A 527 4.17 -13.31 -0.50
N THR A 528 4.12 -14.63 -0.26
CA THR A 528 2.94 -15.47 -0.49
C THR A 528 1.76 -15.02 0.36
N ARG A 529 1.99 -14.70 1.64
CA ARG A 529 0.95 -14.16 2.52
C ARG A 529 0.40 -12.83 2.02
N ASP A 530 1.28 -11.87 1.73
CA ASP A 530 0.86 -10.52 1.35
C ASP A 530 0.15 -10.51 -0.02
N HIS A 531 0.64 -11.29 -1.00
CA HIS A 531 -0.05 -11.45 -2.29
C HIS A 531 -1.39 -12.18 -2.13
N GLY A 532 -1.45 -13.28 -1.36
CA GLY A 532 -2.70 -13.99 -1.09
C GLY A 532 -3.77 -13.11 -0.44
N ARG A 533 -3.38 -12.23 0.50
CA ARG A 533 -4.27 -11.21 1.06
C ARG A 533 -4.79 -10.25 0.01
N MET A 534 -3.94 -9.73 -0.87
CA MET A 534 -4.35 -8.85 -1.96
C MET A 534 -5.33 -9.55 -2.92
N MET A 535 -5.16 -10.86 -3.15
CA MET A 535 -6.10 -11.67 -3.94
C MET A 535 -7.46 -11.85 -3.24
N ILE A 536 -7.49 -12.07 -1.92
CA ILE A 536 -8.74 -12.11 -1.15
C ILE A 536 -9.45 -10.76 -1.21
N MET A 537 -8.71 -9.66 -1.02
CA MET A 537 -9.26 -8.31 -1.13
C MET A 537 -9.86 -8.04 -2.51
N LEU A 538 -9.16 -8.46 -3.56
CA LEU A 538 -9.64 -8.28 -4.93
C LEU A 538 -10.97 -9.00 -5.14
N ARG A 539 -11.12 -10.25 -4.65
CA ARG A 539 -12.40 -10.97 -4.70
C ARG A 539 -13.50 -10.23 -3.95
N GLN A 540 -13.21 -9.76 -2.73
CA GLN A 540 -14.18 -8.99 -1.95
C GLN A 540 -14.60 -7.70 -2.67
N ARG A 541 -13.66 -6.97 -3.29
CA ARG A 541 -13.96 -5.77 -4.08
C ARG A 541 -14.83 -6.06 -5.29
N ILE A 542 -14.61 -7.19 -5.98
CA ILE A 542 -15.48 -7.63 -7.08
C ILE A 542 -16.91 -7.88 -6.58
N VAL A 543 -17.07 -8.50 -5.40
CA VAL A 543 -18.39 -8.71 -4.77
C VAL A 543 -19.03 -7.38 -4.38
N LEU A 544 -18.28 -6.47 -3.76
CA LEU A 544 -18.79 -5.16 -3.32
C LEU A 544 -19.16 -4.24 -4.49
N GLU A 545 -18.49 -4.38 -5.63
CA GLU A 545 -18.80 -3.60 -6.83
C GLU A 545 -20.19 -3.93 -7.41
N ASP A 546 -20.62 -5.19 -7.32
CA ASP A 546 -21.93 -5.64 -7.82
C ASP A 546 -22.48 -6.81 -6.97
N PRO A 547 -23.03 -6.51 -5.77
CA PRO A 547 -23.56 -7.55 -4.88
C PRO A 547 -24.73 -8.32 -5.50
N ALA A 548 -25.54 -7.63 -6.32
CA ALA A 548 -26.68 -8.21 -7.00
C ALA A 548 -26.23 -9.28 -8.00
N ALA A 549 -25.32 -8.95 -8.92
CA ALA A 549 -24.79 -9.92 -9.88
C ALA A 549 -24.08 -11.10 -9.18
N TYR A 550 -23.43 -10.86 -8.04
CA TYR A 550 -22.84 -11.95 -7.26
C TYR A 550 -23.90 -12.89 -6.68
N ALA A 551 -25.03 -12.38 -6.18
CA ALA A 551 -26.12 -13.18 -5.63
C ALA A 551 -26.95 -13.90 -6.71
N THR A 552 -27.06 -13.34 -7.91
CA THR A 552 -27.87 -13.91 -9.01
C THR A 552 -27.28 -15.21 -9.55
N GLU A 553 -28.09 -16.27 -9.64
CA GLU A 553 -27.72 -17.49 -10.36
C GLU A 553 -27.84 -17.30 -11.88
N PRO A 554 -26.87 -17.78 -12.70
CA PRO A 554 -26.97 -17.65 -14.15
C PRO A 554 -28.13 -18.46 -14.74
N ASP A 555 -29.11 -17.77 -15.33
CA ASP A 555 -30.15 -18.38 -16.14
C ASP A 555 -29.67 -18.54 -17.60
N PHE A 556 -29.27 -19.77 -17.95
CA PHE A 556 -28.76 -20.09 -19.29
C PHE A 556 -29.84 -20.06 -20.38
N SER A 557 -31.12 -20.00 -20.05
CA SER A 557 -32.17 -19.76 -21.05
C SER A 557 -32.07 -18.35 -21.64
N GLN A 558 -31.43 -17.42 -20.93
CA GLN A 558 -31.16 -16.05 -21.38
C GLN A 558 -29.79 -15.89 -22.06
N ALA A 559 -29.11 -16.99 -22.39
CA ALA A 559 -27.85 -16.96 -23.12
C ALA A 559 -28.01 -16.19 -24.44
N GLY A 560 -27.07 -15.29 -24.73
CA GLY A 560 -27.13 -14.39 -25.89
C GLY A 560 -27.71 -13.01 -25.58
N THR A 561 -28.34 -12.80 -24.43
CA THR A 561 -28.79 -11.46 -24.00
C THR A 561 -27.65 -10.65 -23.39
N ARG A 562 -27.68 -9.32 -23.55
CA ARG A 562 -26.70 -8.40 -22.97
C ARG A 562 -26.61 -8.54 -21.43
N ALA A 563 -27.76 -8.66 -20.77
CA ALA A 563 -27.83 -8.81 -19.32
C ALA A 563 -27.13 -10.09 -18.85
N HIS A 564 -27.36 -11.22 -19.54
CA HIS A 564 -26.67 -12.47 -19.23
C HIS A 564 -25.15 -12.37 -19.47
N PHE A 565 -24.71 -11.70 -20.54
CA PHE A 565 -23.28 -11.45 -20.78
C PHE A 565 -22.63 -10.60 -19.69
N GLU A 566 -23.30 -9.55 -19.23
CA GLU A 566 -22.81 -8.68 -18.16
C GLU A 566 -22.73 -9.43 -16.83
N LEU A 567 -23.75 -10.24 -16.50
CA LEU A 567 -23.73 -11.15 -15.35
C LEU A 567 -22.55 -12.12 -15.41
N MET A 568 -22.39 -12.83 -16.54
CA MET A 568 -21.30 -13.77 -16.72
C MET A 568 -19.92 -13.09 -16.68
N ARG A 569 -19.79 -11.86 -17.18
CA ARG A 569 -18.56 -11.08 -17.07
C ARG A 569 -18.19 -10.81 -15.61
N GLN A 570 -19.15 -10.42 -14.77
CA GLN A 570 -18.90 -10.22 -13.34
C GLN A 570 -18.56 -11.53 -12.61
N LYS A 571 -19.29 -12.62 -12.90
CA LYS A 571 -18.97 -13.96 -12.35
C LYS A 571 -17.56 -14.40 -12.72
N HIS A 572 -17.17 -14.22 -13.98
CA HIS A 572 -15.83 -14.60 -14.47
C HIS A 572 -14.70 -13.80 -13.83
N LYS A 573 -14.87 -12.49 -13.57
CA LYS A 573 -13.89 -11.70 -12.81
C LYS A 573 -13.59 -12.35 -11.46
N HIS A 574 -14.64 -12.72 -10.72
CA HIS A 574 -14.49 -13.38 -9.42
C HIS A 574 -13.82 -14.76 -9.56
N TYR A 575 -14.25 -15.59 -10.52
CA TYR A 575 -13.68 -16.92 -10.73
C TYR A 575 -12.22 -16.89 -11.17
N LEU A 576 -11.83 -15.95 -12.04
CA LEU A 576 -10.46 -15.82 -12.51
C LEU A 576 -9.51 -15.60 -11.32
N VAL A 577 -9.84 -14.65 -10.43
CA VAL A 577 -9.03 -14.34 -9.25
C VAL A 577 -8.95 -15.55 -8.33
N ARG A 578 -10.05 -16.28 -8.12
CA ARG A 578 -10.04 -17.52 -7.32
C ARG A 578 -9.10 -18.57 -7.92
N ILE A 579 -9.23 -18.86 -9.22
CA ILE A 579 -8.39 -19.84 -9.92
C ILE A 579 -6.91 -19.46 -9.83
N LYS A 580 -6.58 -18.18 -10.05
CA LYS A 580 -5.20 -17.67 -9.94
C LYS A 580 -4.66 -17.78 -8.51
N HIS A 581 -5.48 -17.51 -7.50
CA HIS A 581 -5.09 -17.65 -6.10
C HIS A 581 -4.84 -19.12 -5.73
N GLU A 582 -5.72 -20.04 -6.12
CA GLU A 582 -5.52 -21.48 -5.91
C GLU A 582 -4.27 -21.99 -6.63
N ALA A 583 -4.05 -21.58 -7.89
CA ALA A 583 -2.86 -21.93 -8.65
C ALA A 583 -1.57 -21.40 -8.00
N MET A 584 -1.59 -20.17 -7.48
CA MET A 584 -0.48 -19.62 -6.70
C MET A 584 -0.18 -20.48 -5.47
N LEU A 585 -1.18 -20.76 -4.61
CA LEU A 585 -0.96 -21.50 -3.36
C LEU A 585 -0.44 -22.92 -3.64
N ASN A 586 -1.02 -23.61 -4.63
CA ASN A 586 -0.57 -24.95 -5.02
C ASN A 586 0.86 -24.93 -5.58
N SER A 587 1.21 -23.93 -6.40
CA SER A 587 2.57 -23.78 -6.95
C SER A 587 3.60 -23.52 -5.84
N VAL A 588 3.28 -22.63 -4.89
CA VAL A 588 4.16 -22.34 -3.74
C VAL A 588 4.31 -23.56 -2.85
N LYS A 589 3.22 -24.25 -2.53
CA LYS A 589 3.24 -25.47 -1.72
C LYS A 589 4.12 -26.55 -2.35
N HIS A 590 3.91 -26.82 -3.65
CA HIS A 590 4.70 -27.82 -4.37
C HIS A 590 6.19 -27.48 -4.40
N PHE A 591 6.54 -26.21 -4.62
CA PHE A 591 7.92 -25.75 -4.53
C PHE A 591 8.48 -25.96 -3.11
N ALA A 592 7.73 -25.56 -2.09
CA ALA A 592 8.13 -25.67 -0.69
C ALA A 592 8.38 -27.12 -0.26
N ASP A 593 7.51 -28.05 -0.67
CA ASP A 593 7.69 -29.48 -0.45
C ASP A 593 8.97 -30.01 -1.13
N THR A 594 9.25 -29.53 -2.34
CA THR A 594 10.42 -29.94 -3.13
C THR A 594 11.74 -29.50 -2.50
N VAL A 595 11.78 -28.32 -1.88
CA VAL A 595 13.02 -27.75 -1.31
C VAL A 595 13.12 -27.87 0.21
N GLY A 596 12.14 -28.52 0.87
CA GLY A 596 12.14 -28.76 2.32
C GLY A 596 11.68 -27.58 3.19
N TYR A 597 10.91 -26.64 2.64
CA TYR A 597 10.35 -25.49 3.36
C TYR A 597 9.02 -25.84 4.04
N GLY A 598 9.12 -26.54 5.16
CA GLY A 598 7.95 -27.08 5.88
C GLY A 598 7.00 -26.01 6.42
N GLN A 599 7.50 -24.86 6.90
CA GLN A 599 6.63 -23.79 7.41
C GLN A 599 5.82 -23.17 6.27
N LEU A 600 6.46 -22.92 5.13
CA LEU A 600 5.81 -22.38 3.95
C LEU A 600 4.77 -23.35 3.38
N SER A 601 5.11 -24.63 3.27
CA SER A 601 4.17 -25.66 2.79
C SER A 601 2.92 -25.74 3.68
N ASN A 602 3.12 -25.83 5.00
CA ASN A 602 2.03 -25.87 5.98
C ASN A 602 1.16 -24.59 5.92
N ALA A 603 1.79 -23.42 5.76
CA ALA A 603 1.06 -22.15 5.62
C ALA A 603 0.21 -22.12 4.34
N CYS A 604 0.72 -22.62 3.22
CA CYS A 604 -0.02 -22.74 1.97
C CYS A 604 -1.18 -23.73 2.09
N GLN A 605 -0.97 -24.91 2.69
CA GLN A 605 -2.03 -25.88 2.91
C GLN A 605 -3.15 -25.28 3.77
N ALA A 606 -2.79 -24.66 4.91
CA ALA A 606 -3.76 -24.02 5.78
C ALA A 606 -4.50 -22.85 5.08
N ALA A 607 -3.86 -22.17 4.12
CA ALA A 607 -4.53 -21.14 3.32
C ALA A 607 -5.49 -21.75 2.28
N ILE A 608 -5.11 -22.85 1.62
CA ILE A 608 -5.98 -23.59 0.69
C ILE A 608 -7.25 -24.05 1.40
N ASP A 609 -7.11 -24.68 2.57
CA ASP A 609 -8.23 -25.22 3.34
C ASP A 609 -9.21 -24.12 3.80
N ARG A 610 -8.68 -22.93 4.12
CA ARG A 610 -9.47 -21.77 4.53
C ARG A 610 -10.03 -20.97 3.38
N LEU A 611 -9.46 -21.08 2.17
CA LEU A 611 -9.75 -20.22 1.03
C LEU A 611 -11.25 -20.05 0.70
N PRO A 612 -12.11 -21.09 0.80
CA PRO A 612 -13.54 -20.96 0.55
C PRO A 612 -14.27 -20.06 1.55
N HIS A 613 -13.75 -19.94 2.77
CA HIS A 613 -14.37 -19.24 3.90
C HIS A 613 -13.62 -17.96 4.28
N GLU A 614 -12.41 -17.76 3.75
CA GLU A 614 -11.55 -16.64 4.13
C GLU A 614 -12.11 -15.31 3.63
N ARG A 615 -12.31 -14.40 4.59
CA ARG A 615 -12.75 -13.03 4.38
C ARG A 615 -11.88 -12.11 5.21
N ILE A 616 -11.54 -10.96 4.64
CA ILE A 616 -10.89 -9.90 5.41
C ILE A 616 -12.00 -9.10 6.10
N PRO A 617 -11.89 -8.85 7.42
CA PRO A 617 -12.85 -8.03 8.15
C PRO A 617 -13.01 -6.67 7.49
N LEU A 618 -14.27 -6.28 7.28
CA LEU A 618 -14.62 -4.94 6.84
C LEU A 618 -14.83 -4.04 8.07
N PRO A 619 -14.50 -2.75 7.96
CA PRO A 619 -14.87 -1.75 8.96
C PRO A 619 -16.37 -1.85 9.28
N LYS A 620 -16.71 -1.94 10.57
CA LYS A 620 -18.11 -2.03 11.03
C LYS A 620 -18.74 -0.64 11.10
N SER A 621 -20.01 -0.53 10.76
CA SER A 621 -20.80 0.67 11.07
C SER A 621 -20.97 0.83 12.58
N ILE A 622 -21.30 2.04 13.01
CA ILE A 622 -21.73 2.28 14.40
C ILE A 622 -23.06 1.52 14.60
N PRO A 623 -23.21 0.68 15.64
CA PRO A 623 -24.43 -0.08 15.86
C PRO A 623 -25.65 0.83 16.11
N ASP A 624 -26.81 0.46 15.56
CA ASP A 624 -28.05 1.24 15.65
C ASP A 624 -28.57 1.42 17.09
N TYR A 625 -28.11 0.59 18.03
CA TYR A 625 -28.46 0.68 19.45
C TYR A 625 -27.64 1.74 20.22
N ILE A 626 -26.68 2.40 19.58
CA ILE A 626 -26.03 3.57 20.14
C ILE A 626 -26.96 4.77 19.91
N ASP A 627 -27.76 5.10 20.93
CA ASP A 627 -28.89 6.04 20.83
C ASP A 627 -28.51 7.44 20.31
N SER A 628 -27.28 7.90 20.59
CA SER A 628 -26.75 9.17 20.08
C SER A 628 -26.49 9.19 18.58
N TRP A 629 -26.30 8.02 17.95
CA TRP A 629 -26.10 7.86 16.49
C TRP A 629 -27.44 7.75 15.74
N ARG A 630 -28.40 7.00 16.30
CA ARG A 630 -29.68 6.65 15.68
C ARG A 630 -30.54 7.87 15.27
N ASN A 631 -30.36 9.01 15.92
CA ASN A 631 -31.19 10.20 15.71
C ASN A 631 -30.74 11.11 14.55
N LYS A 632 -29.69 10.78 13.77
CA LYS A 632 -29.05 11.77 12.88
C LYS A 632 -28.63 11.37 11.45
N ALA A 633 -28.83 10.14 10.96
CA ALA A 633 -28.34 9.79 9.61
C ALA A 633 -29.33 9.01 8.73
N SER A 634 -29.83 9.68 7.68
CA SER A 634 -30.05 9.05 6.38
C SER A 634 -28.86 9.47 5.50
N VAL A 635 -28.14 8.49 4.93
CA VAL A 635 -26.97 8.74 4.06
C VAL A 635 -27.39 9.40 2.73
N ASP A 636 -28.69 9.38 2.42
CA ASP A 636 -29.29 9.92 1.21
C ASP A 636 -29.35 11.48 1.20
N ASP A 637 -29.06 12.15 2.32
CA ASP A 637 -29.24 13.60 2.48
C ASP A 637 -28.00 14.47 2.16
N VAL A 638 -26.87 13.88 1.70
CA VAL A 638 -25.65 14.64 1.43
C VAL A 638 -25.41 14.81 -0.08
N ASP A 639 -25.46 16.05 -0.57
CA ASP A 639 -25.27 16.40 -1.99
C ASP A 639 -23.91 15.90 -2.51
N LEU A 640 -23.94 15.11 -3.58
CA LEU A 640 -22.78 14.54 -4.26
C LEU A 640 -21.76 15.61 -4.70
N ASN A 641 -22.22 16.80 -5.10
CA ASN A 641 -21.33 17.89 -5.50
C ASN A 641 -20.62 18.50 -4.28
N GLN A 642 -21.36 18.66 -3.17
CA GLN A 642 -20.79 19.12 -1.91
C GLN A 642 -19.80 18.09 -1.34
N GLN A 643 -20.06 16.79 -1.52
CA GLN A 643 -19.10 15.73 -1.19
C GLN A 643 -17.86 15.78 -2.08
N ILE A 644 -17.99 15.95 -3.40
CA ILE A 644 -16.83 16.04 -4.31
C ILE A 644 -15.97 17.27 -3.98
N GLU A 645 -16.59 18.43 -3.72
CA GLU A 645 -15.88 19.65 -3.30
C GLU A 645 -15.19 19.48 -1.94
N GLN A 646 -15.85 18.87 -0.95
CA GLN A 646 -15.27 18.59 0.37
C GLN A 646 -14.18 17.51 0.35
N CYS A 647 -14.24 16.55 -0.59
CA CYS A 647 -13.28 15.44 -0.68
C CYS A 647 -12.03 15.76 -1.48
N PHE A 648 -12.16 16.61 -2.50
CA PHE A 648 -11.10 16.85 -3.47
C PHE A 648 -10.64 18.31 -3.52
N GLY A 649 -11.19 19.18 -2.66
CA GLY A 649 -10.75 20.56 -2.48
C GLY A 649 -10.50 21.24 -3.81
N THR A 650 -11.55 21.57 -4.57
CA THR A 650 -11.38 22.36 -5.79
C THR A 650 -10.95 23.78 -5.42
N ASN A 651 -9.64 24.02 -5.49
CA ASN A 651 -9.08 25.33 -5.83
C ASN A 651 -8.43 25.24 -7.21
#